data_AF-A0AAU5RAL8-F1
#
_entry.id   AF-A0AAU5RAL8-F1
#
_cell.length_a   1.000
_cell.length_b   1.000
_cell.length_c   1.000
_cell.angle_alpha   90.00
_cell.angle_beta   90.00
_cell.angle_gamma   90.00
#
_symmetry.space_group_name_H-M   'P 1'
#
loop_
_entity.id
_entity.type
_entity.pdbx_description
1 polymer ?
#
loop_
_entity_poly.entity_id
_entity_poly.type
_entity_poly.pdbx_seq_one_letter_code
_entity_poly.pdbx_strand_id
1 'polypeptide(L)'
;MPDPTPTPAPDDHDRYLTSRGLNAEEPRLDPGEPVALGHVLYAAAERGLAPGAVGARLAELGYEVPSAALLATATVDDLPLLSIGNYSRPPWLGPGDAAYLRGHVLWTADRLRQPPARIAARLAALGHPAPAPDSFPERLTSEDLYLARFEDRLIPDDVPVPVHHLLTAANARGEPEDAERELSEVVSVRTRMTELGYRFDPVVMGITAADLTLLGEDPGGDGRRLHPEDPVPLHYVLRVARKLDRDPHEVVARLRQFGHRLLPGGTLPRSVDSEDVELLERGWRDWLAQEDPHWFPHVVAAAARTGRAPAQVARRLRALGFTVPEAALPEEASYDDVKLIDGGTTPREHVPWRTRTEPVPVGHVLYRAHTQDMTAAAVAARMRTLGYAHVPDVPDRRITADDLRLISENGDGDTPLLADTVPWGRVVRAAADSGASPRDVIGRYRELGYTDIVVPDGPLPEAVPARAALLATADTGPLPLDAAVPVPHVVRRAHDQGVAPAEAARRLRALGYSDVPSGLPETAHAGDLAMILQDARRGAPYVPLTGVTARHVQTAADVLGIGGHEVALRMLALGHTLEFTPHPDDAVLASRDADGRAPWVGRGWGPGHVLLVAKVLGRTPREVHDRCRELGYWALVRWEHELPDPGGYEDDDILLLSANADGRGPWLTWEQSPSLAHVLRCARATGRSPQEVGERLARLGRHVGVSPHVETADLDLAEALEHLRGRHRGTGELLAVASRTGRSPAEVAARLPFLGLPVPELEYPDRRPGEARVSRTG
;
A
#
# COMPACT_ATOMS: atom_id res chain seq x y z
N MET A 1 24.37 -34.03 38.38
CA MET A 1 23.47 -33.11 37.65
C MET A 1 22.23 -33.92 37.34
N PRO A 2 21.07 -33.68 37.99
CA PRO A 2 19.85 -34.35 37.58
C PRO A 2 19.41 -33.80 36.22
N ASP A 3 18.95 -34.69 35.36
CA ASP A 3 18.40 -34.41 34.03
C ASP A 3 17.19 -33.46 34.16
N PRO A 4 17.06 -32.41 33.32
CA PRO A 4 15.86 -31.58 33.31
C PRO A 4 14.66 -32.44 32.89
N THR A 5 13.64 -32.50 33.74
CA THR A 5 12.35 -33.12 33.45
C THR A 5 11.79 -32.59 32.13
N PRO A 6 11.34 -33.47 31.21
CA PRO A 6 10.77 -33.04 29.93
C PRO A 6 9.49 -32.26 30.16
N THR A 7 9.45 -31.02 29.67
CA THR A 7 8.26 -30.16 29.66
C THR A 7 7.16 -30.86 28.86
N PRO A 8 5.91 -30.98 29.38
CA PRO A 8 4.82 -31.58 28.63
C PRO A 8 4.55 -30.82 27.33
N ALA A 9 4.13 -31.54 26.28
CA ALA A 9 3.78 -30.93 25.00
C ALA A 9 2.67 -29.88 25.20
N PRO A 10 2.79 -28.67 24.63
CA PRO A 10 1.83 -27.59 24.86
C PRO A 10 0.45 -27.98 24.32
N ASP A 11 -0.58 -27.85 25.15
CA ASP A 11 -1.97 -28.08 24.77
C ASP A 11 -2.54 -26.88 23.97
N ASP A 12 -3.79 -26.99 23.49
CA ASP A 12 -4.41 -25.91 22.70
C ASP A 12 -4.61 -24.61 23.49
N HIS A 13 -4.66 -24.71 24.83
CA HIS A 13 -4.70 -23.55 25.71
C HIS A 13 -3.32 -22.86 25.75
N ASP A 14 -2.25 -23.62 25.85
CA ASP A 14 -0.87 -23.14 25.79
C ASP A 14 -0.55 -22.53 24.42
N ARG A 15 -1.04 -23.12 23.32
CA ARG A 15 -0.92 -22.55 21.98
C ARG A 15 -1.59 -21.18 21.87
N TYR A 16 -2.77 -21.02 22.47
CA TYR A 16 -3.46 -19.73 22.51
C TYR A 16 -2.66 -18.69 23.31
N LEU A 17 -2.24 -19.03 24.53
CA LEU A 17 -1.51 -18.12 25.42
C LEU A 17 -0.17 -17.67 24.84
N THR A 18 0.51 -18.57 24.14
CA THR A 18 1.84 -18.32 23.54
C THR A 18 1.77 -17.63 22.17
N SER A 19 0.60 -17.50 21.56
CA SER A 19 0.44 -16.83 20.27
C SER A 19 0.43 -15.30 20.46
N ARG A 20 1.25 -14.53 19.74
CA ARG A 20 1.36 -13.06 19.87
C ARG A 20 0.04 -12.33 19.59
N GLY A 21 -0.82 -12.89 18.75
CA GLY A 21 -2.15 -12.36 18.44
C GLY A 21 -3.28 -12.91 19.32
N LEU A 22 -2.97 -13.78 20.30
CA LEU A 22 -3.95 -14.55 21.08
C LEU A 22 -4.99 -15.24 20.18
N ASN A 23 -4.54 -15.93 19.14
CA ASN A 23 -5.37 -16.63 18.15
C ASN A 23 -4.93 -18.09 17.92
N ALA A 24 -4.00 -18.59 18.75
CA ALA A 24 -3.36 -19.90 18.64
C ALA A 24 -2.55 -20.14 17.35
N GLU A 25 -2.23 -19.08 16.61
CA GLU A 25 -1.43 -19.13 15.37
C GLU A 25 -0.06 -18.44 15.54
N GLU A 26 0.82 -18.66 14.56
CA GLU A 26 2.06 -17.91 14.47
C GLU A 26 1.79 -16.41 14.14
N PRO A 27 2.66 -15.48 14.57
CA PRO A 27 3.89 -15.73 15.33
C PRO A 27 3.63 -15.95 16.82
N ARG A 28 4.36 -16.90 17.43
CA ARG A 28 4.39 -17.03 18.90
C ARG A 28 5.21 -15.92 19.56
N LEU A 29 4.93 -15.70 20.84
CA LEU A 29 5.77 -14.93 21.74
C LEU A 29 7.18 -15.54 21.73
N ASP A 30 8.18 -14.68 21.67
CA ASP A 30 9.58 -15.07 21.82
C ASP A 30 9.86 -15.35 23.31
N PRO A 31 10.27 -16.57 23.70
CA PRO A 31 10.63 -16.87 25.09
C PRO A 31 11.77 -16.01 25.64
N GLY A 32 12.60 -15.40 24.76
CA GLY A 32 13.67 -14.47 25.14
C GLY A 32 13.20 -13.04 25.41
N GLU A 33 11.93 -12.71 25.13
CA GLU A 33 11.34 -11.40 25.42
C GLU A 33 10.33 -11.49 26.58
N PRO A 34 10.33 -10.52 27.52
CA PRO A 34 9.32 -10.47 28.56
C PRO A 34 7.90 -10.30 27.99
N VAL A 35 6.96 -11.10 28.48
CA VAL A 35 5.55 -11.01 28.07
C VAL A 35 4.93 -9.72 28.58
N ALA A 36 4.40 -8.91 27.66
CA ALA A 36 3.75 -7.65 28.00
C ALA A 36 2.52 -7.86 28.91
N LEU A 37 2.33 -6.98 29.90
CA LEU A 37 1.18 -7.04 30.82
C LEU A 37 -0.17 -7.01 30.08
N GLY A 38 -0.28 -6.22 29.01
CA GLY A 38 -1.48 -6.15 28.18
C GLY A 38 -1.87 -7.50 27.58
N HIS A 39 -0.88 -8.32 27.20
CA HIS A 39 -1.09 -9.67 26.68
C HIS A 39 -1.73 -10.58 27.73
N VAL A 40 -1.19 -10.56 28.95
CA VAL A 40 -1.70 -11.37 30.07
C VAL A 40 -3.12 -10.96 30.45
N LEU A 41 -3.39 -9.65 30.53
CA LEU A 41 -4.72 -9.12 30.84
C LEU A 41 -5.74 -9.42 29.76
N TYR A 42 -5.36 -9.31 28.48
CA TYR A 42 -6.26 -9.62 27.37
C TYR A 42 -6.57 -11.11 27.31
N ALA A 43 -5.56 -11.97 27.48
CA ALA A 43 -5.74 -13.41 27.55
C ALA A 43 -6.63 -13.82 28.74
N ALA A 44 -6.43 -13.19 29.90
CA ALA A 44 -7.25 -13.39 31.09
C ALA A 44 -8.72 -13.00 30.84
N ALA A 45 -8.95 -11.84 30.21
CA ALA A 45 -10.28 -11.36 29.87
C ALA A 45 -11.00 -12.29 28.88
N GLU A 46 -10.34 -12.69 27.79
CA GLU A 46 -10.91 -13.57 26.75
C GLU A 46 -11.22 -14.98 27.27
N ARG A 47 -10.43 -15.49 28.22
CA ARG A 47 -10.60 -16.84 28.78
C ARG A 47 -11.36 -16.88 30.11
N GLY A 48 -11.78 -15.73 30.64
CA GLY A 48 -12.44 -15.62 31.94
C GLY A 48 -11.57 -16.09 33.11
N LEU A 49 -10.25 -15.94 32.99
CA LEU A 49 -9.26 -16.34 34.00
C LEU A 49 -8.78 -15.13 34.82
N ALA A 50 -8.20 -15.40 35.99
CA ALA A 50 -7.47 -14.37 36.72
C ALA A 50 -6.12 -14.09 36.02
N PRO A 51 -5.65 -12.82 35.92
CA PRO A 51 -4.35 -12.51 35.32
C PRO A 51 -3.18 -13.29 35.93
N GLY A 52 -3.22 -13.51 37.25
CA GLY A 52 -2.22 -14.34 37.94
C GLY A 52 -2.19 -15.81 37.49
N ALA A 53 -3.34 -16.38 37.10
CA ALA A 53 -3.41 -17.76 36.60
C ALA A 53 -2.79 -17.87 35.20
N VAL A 54 -3.06 -16.88 34.33
CA VAL A 54 -2.43 -16.80 33.00
C VAL A 54 -0.93 -16.59 33.12
N GLY A 55 -0.49 -15.69 34.00
CA GLY A 55 0.94 -15.47 34.27
C GLY A 55 1.64 -16.73 34.80
N ALA A 56 1.03 -17.44 35.76
CA ALA A 56 1.57 -18.70 36.27
C ALA A 56 1.72 -19.74 35.15
N ARG A 57 0.72 -19.87 34.27
CA ARG A 57 0.77 -20.83 33.16
C ARG A 57 1.85 -20.48 32.15
N LEU A 58 1.98 -19.21 31.78
CA LEU A 58 3.06 -18.75 30.89
C LEU A 58 4.46 -18.95 31.50
N ALA A 59 4.61 -18.73 32.81
CA ALA A 59 5.86 -19.00 33.52
C ALA A 59 6.23 -20.49 33.52
N GLU A 60 5.26 -21.39 33.70
CA GLU A 60 5.46 -22.85 33.57
C GLU A 60 5.93 -23.25 32.17
N LEU A 61 5.50 -22.52 31.14
CA LEU A 61 5.91 -22.71 29.75
C LEU A 61 7.28 -22.08 29.42
N GLY A 62 7.95 -21.48 30.40
CA GLY A 62 9.29 -20.91 30.26
C GLY A 62 9.33 -19.45 29.79
N TYR A 63 8.19 -18.74 29.80
CA TYR A 63 8.15 -17.31 29.48
C TYR A 63 8.42 -16.43 30.69
N GLU A 64 9.12 -15.33 30.47
CA GLU A 64 9.28 -14.28 31.48
C GLU A 64 8.00 -13.45 31.58
N VAL A 65 7.31 -13.50 32.71
CA VAL A 65 6.00 -12.85 32.92
C VAL A 65 6.07 -11.72 33.94
N PRO A 66 5.12 -10.77 33.93
CA PRO A 66 5.04 -9.74 34.96
C PRO A 66 4.86 -10.33 36.35
N SER A 67 5.42 -9.66 37.37
CA SER A 67 5.42 -10.18 38.75
C SER A 67 4.01 -10.44 39.29
N ALA A 68 3.87 -11.43 40.18
CA ALA A 68 2.59 -11.78 40.79
C ALA A 68 1.92 -10.60 41.54
N ALA A 69 2.71 -9.71 42.14
CA ALA A 69 2.20 -8.50 42.79
C ALA A 69 1.56 -7.53 41.77
N LEU A 70 2.15 -7.41 40.59
CA LEU A 70 1.61 -6.61 39.49
C LEU A 70 0.30 -7.20 38.97
N LEU A 71 0.29 -8.50 38.70
CA LEU A 71 -0.88 -9.22 38.19
C LEU A 71 -2.08 -9.22 39.15
N ALA A 72 -1.83 -9.07 40.46
CA ALA A 72 -2.88 -8.96 41.48
C ALA A 72 -3.57 -7.57 41.52
N THR A 73 -2.91 -6.52 40.99
CA THR A 73 -3.40 -5.13 41.05
C THR A 73 -3.86 -4.59 39.70
N ALA A 74 -3.50 -5.27 38.62
CA ALA A 74 -3.90 -4.96 37.26
C ALA A 74 -5.32 -5.48 36.95
N THR A 75 -6.11 -4.69 36.24
CA THR A 75 -7.49 -5.02 35.87
C THR A 75 -7.70 -4.90 34.36
N VAL A 76 -8.82 -5.43 33.86
CA VAL A 76 -9.19 -5.31 32.43
C VAL A 76 -9.36 -3.85 32.00
N ASP A 77 -9.71 -2.95 32.93
CA ASP A 77 -9.83 -1.51 32.68
C ASP A 77 -8.47 -0.84 32.38
N ASP A 78 -7.35 -1.52 32.65
CA ASP A 78 -6.01 -1.04 32.31
C ASP A 78 -5.62 -1.33 30.85
N LEU A 79 -6.36 -2.20 30.14
CA LEU A 79 -6.05 -2.56 28.75
C LEU A 79 -5.94 -1.36 27.79
N PRO A 80 -6.81 -0.34 27.86
CA PRO A 80 -6.64 0.86 27.04
C PRO A 80 -5.31 1.56 27.33
N LEU A 81 -4.84 1.58 28.58
CA LEU A 81 -3.57 2.21 28.96
C LEU A 81 -2.36 1.50 28.37
N LEU A 82 -2.47 0.18 28.15
CA LEU A 82 -1.38 -0.70 27.74
C LEU A 82 -1.35 -0.98 26.23
N SER A 83 -2.36 -0.57 25.48
CA SER A 83 -2.45 -0.77 24.03
C SER A 83 -1.73 0.36 23.27
N ILE A 84 -0.85 -0.02 22.35
CA ILE A 84 -0.22 0.90 21.40
C ILE A 84 -1.20 1.11 20.24
N GLY A 85 -1.70 2.33 20.10
CA GLY A 85 -2.72 2.68 19.10
C GLY A 85 -4.16 2.44 19.56
N ASN A 86 -5.09 2.49 18.61
CA ASN A 86 -6.50 2.79 18.87
C ASN A 86 -7.42 1.60 19.18
N TYR A 87 -6.91 0.41 19.51
CA TYR A 87 -7.75 -0.81 19.43
C TYR A 87 -7.94 -1.62 20.73
N SER A 88 -7.36 -1.23 21.88
CA SER A 88 -7.40 -2.02 23.12
C SER A 88 -7.00 -3.49 22.89
N ARG A 89 -6.11 -3.68 21.92
CA ARG A 89 -5.66 -4.94 21.31
C ARG A 89 -4.18 -4.79 20.99
N PRO A 90 -3.47 -5.88 20.66
CA PRO A 90 -2.07 -5.80 20.25
C PRO A 90 -1.89 -4.79 19.11
N PRO A 91 -0.76 -4.05 19.07
CA PRO A 91 0.44 -4.22 19.90
C PRO A 91 0.32 -3.63 21.32
N TRP A 92 1.03 -4.23 22.28
CA TRP A 92 1.04 -3.83 23.70
C TRP A 92 2.31 -3.06 24.04
N LEU A 93 2.26 -2.15 25.00
CA LEU A 93 3.44 -1.46 25.55
C LEU A 93 4.45 -2.50 26.06
N GLY A 94 5.61 -2.53 25.43
CA GLY A 94 6.75 -3.35 25.82
C GLY A 94 7.88 -2.52 26.44
N PRO A 95 8.97 -3.18 26.85
CA PRO A 95 10.15 -2.51 27.41
C PRO A 95 10.77 -1.46 26.46
N GLY A 96 10.69 -1.69 25.15
CA GLY A 96 11.21 -0.78 24.12
C GLY A 96 10.41 0.52 23.95
N ASP A 97 9.17 0.58 24.45
CA ASP A 97 8.29 1.75 24.31
C ASP A 97 8.46 2.77 25.44
N ALA A 98 9.32 2.48 26.43
CA ALA A 98 9.60 3.34 27.57
C ALA A 98 10.02 4.76 27.16
N ALA A 99 10.72 4.87 26.02
CA ALA A 99 11.15 6.15 25.49
C ALA A 99 9.99 7.03 24.99
N TYR A 100 8.79 6.49 24.73
CA TYR A 100 7.68 7.24 24.11
C TYR A 100 6.50 7.48 25.08
N LEU A 101 6.71 7.25 26.38
CA LEU A 101 5.62 7.23 27.35
C LEU A 101 4.97 8.60 27.57
N ARG A 102 5.68 9.73 27.44
CA ARG A 102 5.03 11.06 27.52
C ARG A 102 4.00 11.23 26.42
N GLY A 103 4.38 11.00 25.16
CA GLY A 103 3.47 11.10 24.03
C GLY A 103 2.26 10.16 24.18
N HIS A 104 2.50 8.93 24.64
CA HIS A 104 1.45 7.93 24.89
C HIS A 104 0.49 8.35 26.00
N VAL A 105 1.01 8.92 27.10
CA VAL A 105 0.21 9.45 28.22
C VAL A 105 -0.70 10.57 27.72
N LEU A 106 -0.17 11.52 26.93
CA LEU A 106 -0.94 12.64 26.40
C LEU A 106 -2.10 12.15 25.49
N TRP A 107 -1.80 11.25 24.56
CA TRP A 107 -2.81 10.67 23.67
C TRP A 107 -3.85 9.81 24.40
N THR A 108 -3.42 9.01 25.38
CA THR A 108 -4.32 8.19 26.18
C THR A 108 -5.21 9.04 27.08
N ALA A 109 -4.68 10.13 27.64
CA ALA A 109 -5.42 11.08 28.45
C ALA A 109 -6.57 11.73 27.66
N ASP A 110 -6.30 12.20 26.44
CA ASP A 110 -7.35 12.74 25.55
C ASP A 110 -8.41 11.68 25.20
N ARG A 111 -7.96 10.50 24.75
CA ARG A 111 -8.86 9.39 24.37
C ARG A 111 -9.80 8.97 25.49
N LEU A 112 -9.27 8.82 26.71
CA LEU A 112 -10.04 8.42 27.89
C LEU A 112 -10.72 9.59 28.60
N ARG A 113 -10.49 10.83 28.14
CA ARG A 113 -10.94 12.07 28.77
C ARG A 113 -10.56 12.15 30.25
N GLN A 114 -9.33 11.78 30.57
CA GLN A 114 -8.77 11.82 31.92
C GLN A 114 -7.54 12.73 31.99
N PRO A 115 -7.20 13.29 33.17
CA PRO A 115 -5.98 14.09 33.31
C PRO A 115 -4.71 13.25 33.03
N PRO A 116 -3.70 13.78 32.31
CA PRO A 116 -2.45 13.08 32.02
C PRO A 116 -1.74 12.55 33.27
N ALA A 117 -1.74 13.34 34.35
CA ALA A 117 -1.17 12.96 35.64
C ALA A 117 -1.76 11.64 36.18
N ARG A 118 -3.06 11.41 35.98
CA ARG A 118 -3.74 10.17 36.42
C ARG A 118 -3.30 8.98 35.58
N ILE A 119 -3.17 9.16 34.27
CA ILE A 119 -2.70 8.13 33.34
C ILE A 119 -1.26 7.74 33.66
N ALA A 120 -0.38 8.73 33.84
CA ALA A 120 1.02 8.52 34.21
C ALA A 120 1.15 7.78 35.55
N ALA A 121 0.41 8.20 36.58
CA ALA A 121 0.41 7.54 37.88
C ALA A 121 -0.05 6.08 37.79
N ARG A 122 -1.08 5.80 36.96
CA ARG A 122 -1.56 4.42 36.77
C ARG A 122 -0.56 3.58 35.99
N LEU A 123 0.07 4.09 34.93
CA LEU A 123 1.12 3.39 34.19
C LEU A 123 2.34 3.08 35.07
N ALA A 124 2.75 4.02 35.93
CA ALA A 124 3.80 3.79 36.92
C ALA A 124 3.45 2.67 37.92
N ALA A 125 2.20 2.65 38.41
CA ALA A 125 1.72 1.56 39.25
C ALA A 125 1.67 0.20 38.53
N LEU A 126 1.50 0.22 37.20
CA LEU A 126 1.56 -0.95 36.32
C LEU A 126 2.98 -1.31 35.86
N GLY A 127 4.02 -0.71 36.46
CA GLY A 127 5.42 -1.08 36.24
C GLY A 127 6.06 -0.49 34.99
N HIS A 128 5.39 0.44 34.30
CA HIS A 128 5.99 1.20 33.21
C HIS A 128 6.66 2.48 33.74
N PRO A 129 7.88 2.83 33.32
CA PRO A 129 8.61 4.00 33.83
C PRO A 129 8.07 5.32 33.24
N ALA A 130 6.79 5.60 33.47
CA ALA A 130 6.12 6.80 32.97
C ALA A 130 6.70 8.08 33.60
N PRO A 131 6.69 9.22 32.89
CA PRO A 131 7.11 10.49 33.45
C PRO A 131 6.33 10.86 34.72
N ALA A 132 6.95 11.64 35.60
CA ALA A 132 6.34 12.03 36.87
C ALA A 132 4.98 12.73 36.63
N PRO A 133 3.91 12.38 37.39
CA PRO A 133 2.56 12.93 37.16
C PRO A 133 2.48 14.46 37.21
N ASP A 134 3.33 15.11 37.99
CA ASP A 134 3.45 16.57 38.12
C ASP A 134 4.20 17.24 36.96
N SER A 135 4.80 16.45 36.06
CA SER A 135 5.48 16.93 34.84
C SER A 135 4.54 17.14 33.64
N PHE A 136 3.22 17.02 33.85
CA PHE A 136 2.21 17.21 32.82
C PHE A 136 1.28 18.38 33.15
N PRO A 137 0.74 19.10 32.14
CA PRO A 137 -0.26 20.12 32.38
C PRO A 137 -1.60 19.52 32.83
N GLU A 138 -2.39 20.30 33.57
CA GLU A 138 -3.72 19.88 34.02
C GLU A 138 -4.73 19.70 32.87
N ARG A 139 -4.56 20.49 31.79
CA ARG A 139 -5.46 20.48 30.63
C ARG A 139 -4.66 20.36 29.33
N LEU A 140 -5.15 19.48 28.47
CA LEU A 140 -4.68 19.31 27.11
C LEU A 140 -5.56 20.08 26.14
N THR A 141 -4.93 20.60 25.09
CA THR A 141 -5.58 21.11 23.89
C THR A 141 -5.36 20.12 22.75
N SER A 142 -6.15 20.20 21.68
CA SER A 142 -5.92 19.42 20.46
C SER A 142 -4.54 19.70 19.84
N GLU A 143 -4.01 20.89 20.06
CA GLU A 143 -2.69 21.29 19.59
C GLU A 143 -1.56 20.55 20.31
N ASP A 144 -1.70 20.28 21.62
CA ASP A 144 -0.67 19.55 22.38
C ASP A 144 -0.42 18.14 21.82
N LEU A 145 -1.48 17.49 21.34
CA LEU A 145 -1.41 16.17 20.73
C LEU A 145 -0.66 16.18 19.39
N TYR A 146 -0.80 17.28 18.64
CA TYR A 146 -0.06 17.50 17.40
C TYR A 146 1.43 17.76 17.71
N LEU A 147 1.73 18.60 18.70
CA LEU A 147 3.10 18.90 19.11
C LEU A 147 3.86 17.67 19.63
N ALA A 148 3.18 16.69 20.20
CA ALA A 148 3.76 15.44 20.67
C ALA A 148 4.14 14.45 19.55
N ARG A 149 3.88 14.78 18.27
CA ARG A 149 4.06 13.89 17.12
C ARG A 149 4.92 14.53 16.04
N PHE A 150 5.93 13.80 15.55
CA PHE A 150 6.77 14.19 14.41
C PHE A 150 6.78 13.06 13.37
N GLU A 151 6.54 13.38 12.10
CA GLU A 151 6.53 12.40 10.98
C GLU A 151 5.76 11.12 11.30
N ASP A 152 4.53 11.31 11.77
CA ASP A 152 3.61 10.26 12.17
C ASP A 152 3.99 9.43 13.41
N ARG A 153 5.09 9.75 14.12
CA ARG A 153 5.58 9.06 15.32
C ARG A 153 5.58 9.95 16.56
N LEU A 154 5.50 9.34 17.75
CA LEU A 154 5.65 10.07 19.02
C LEU A 154 7.11 10.48 19.22
N ILE A 155 7.33 11.62 19.86
CA ILE A 155 8.68 12.11 20.19
C ILE A 155 9.19 11.36 21.43
N PRO A 156 10.43 10.83 21.41
CA PRO A 156 11.02 10.22 22.59
C PRO A 156 11.25 11.22 23.74
N ASP A 157 11.05 10.78 24.97
CA ASP A 157 11.15 11.56 26.21
C ASP A 157 12.59 11.96 26.56
N ASP A 158 13.56 11.15 26.13
CA ASP A 158 14.98 11.29 26.43
C ASP A 158 15.78 11.99 25.32
N VAL A 159 15.17 12.17 24.14
CA VAL A 159 15.79 12.83 22.99
C VAL A 159 15.34 14.30 22.93
N PRO A 160 16.28 15.26 22.82
CA PRO A 160 15.92 16.65 22.57
C PRO A 160 15.09 16.80 21.29
N VAL A 161 14.04 17.61 21.35
CA VAL A 161 13.18 17.90 20.22
C VAL A 161 14.01 18.49 19.07
N PRO A 162 13.98 17.88 17.87
CA PRO A 162 14.68 18.41 16.71
C PRO A 162 14.18 19.81 16.34
N VAL A 163 15.10 20.71 15.94
CA VAL A 163 14.74 22.06 15.48
C VAL A 163 13.75 22.01 14.30
N HIS A 164 13.87 21.01 13.42
CA HIS A 164 12.96 20.82 12.28
C HIS A 164 11.51 20.57 12.70
N HIS A 165 11.28 19.78 13.76
CA HIS A 165 9.94 19.59 14.33
C HIS A 165 9.36 20.90 14.85
N LEU A 166 10.18 21.67 15.57
CA LEU A 166 9.79 22.97 16.12
C LEU A 166 9.38 23.95 15.01
N LEU A 167 10.12 24.01 13.91
CA LEU A 167 9.82 24.84 12.75
C LEU A 167 8.55 24.38 12.03
N THR A 168 8.38 23.08 11.84
CA THR A 168 7.18 22.51 11.20
C THR A 168 5.92 22.79 12.02
N ALA A 169 6.02 22.66 13.34
CA ALA A 169 4.93 22.98 14.25
C ALA A 169 4.59 24.48 14.25
N ALA A 170 5.58 25.38 14.18
CA ALA A 170 5.34 26.82 14.08
C ALA A 170 4.62 27.18 12.77
N ASN A 171 5.04 26.63 11.63
CA ASN A 171 4.40 26.89 10.34
C ASN A 171 2.96 26.39 10.23
N ALA A 172 2.62 25.31 10.95
CA ALA A 172 1.25 24.80 10.97
C ALA A 172 0.23 25.82 11.53
N ARG A 173 0.69 26.84 12.28
CA ARG A 173 -0.13 27.95 12.79
C ARG A 173 -0.33 29.09 11.78
N GLY A 174 0.37 29.05 10.65
CA GLY A 174 0.31 30.04 9.57
C GLY A 174 1.69 30.36 9.00
N GLU A 175 1.74 30.82 7.74
CA GLU A 175 2.97 31.29 7.11
C GLU A 175 3.35 32.67 7.68
N PRO A 176 4.50 32.79 8.37
CA PRO A 176 4.93 34.06 8.92
C PRO A 176 5.37 35.01 7.81
N GLU A 177 4.96 36.27 7.88
CA GLU A 177 5.31 37.31 6.90
C GLU A 177 6.81 37.68 6.94
N ASP A 178 7.46 37.52 8.09
CA ASP A 178 8.89 37.78 8.30
C ASP A 178 9.50 36.89 9.40
N ALA A 179 10.82 36.92 9.51
CA ALA A 179 11.59 36.09 10.45
C ALA A 179 11.37 36.44 11.93
N GLU A 180 10.95 37.67 12.26
CA GLU A 180 10.67 38.06 13.65
C GLU A 180 9.33 37.47 14.12
N ARG A 181 8.33 37.47 13.23
CA ARG A 181 7.05 36.81 13.49
C ARG A 181 7.22 35.30 13.58
N GLU A 182 8.03 34.71 12.70
CA GLU A 182 8.38 33.28 12.79
C GLU A 182 9.07 32.96 14.13
N LEU A 183 9.98 33.82 14.58
CA LEU A 183 10.65 33.64 15.88
C LEU A 183 9.67 33.66 17.03
N SER A 184 8.68 34.57 17.01
CA SER A 184 7.63 34.61 18.02
C SER A 184 6.84 33.30 18.08
N GLU A 185 6.47 32.73 16.93
CA GLU A 185 5.75 31.44 16.87
C GLU A 185 6.62 30.27 17.33
N VAL A 186 7.87 30.23 16.90
CA VAL A 186 8.86 29.22 17.34
C VAL A 186 9.06 29.27 18.85
N VAL A 187 9.19 30.46 19.44
CA VAL A 187 9.30 30.64 20.90
C VAL A 187 8.02 30.18 21.60
N SER A 188 6.84 30.47 21.04
CA SER A 188 5.54 30.04 21.56
C SER A 188 5.40 28.51 21.58
N VAL A 189 5.66 27.85 20.45
CA VAL A 189 5.64 26.38 20.34
C VAL A 189 6.63 25.74 21.30
N ARG A 190 7.88 26.25 21.34
CA ARG A 190 8.93 25.75 22.23
C ARG A 190 8.52 25.86 23.70
N THR A 191 7.94 27.00 24.09
CA THR A 191 7.43 27.21 25.45
C THR A 191 6.36 26.16 25.78
N ARG A 192 5.40 25.96 24.87
CA ARG A 192 4.35 24.96 25.08
C ARG A 192 4.89 23.53 25.16
N MET A 193 5.83 23.15 24.31
CA MET A 193 6.48 21.83 24.37
C MET A 193 7.30 21.64 25.66
N THR A 194 7.91 22.72 26.18
CA THR A 194 8.62 22.69 27.47
C THR A 194 7.63 22.49 28.63
N GLU A 195 6.46 23.12 28.60
CA GLU A 195 5.37 22.88 29.56
C GLU A 195 4.84 21.44 29.48
N LEU A 196 4.85 20.84 28.29
CA LEU A 196 4.53 19.43 28.09
C LEU A 196 5.67 18.50 28.57
N GLY A 197 6.81 19.04 28.97
CA GLY A 197 7.96 18.32 29.55
C GLY A 197 8.96 17.78 28.53
N TYR A 198 8.91 18.24 27.27
CA TYR A 198 9.94 17.95 26.27
C TYR A 198 11.19 18.81 26.47
N ARG A 199 12.33 18.26 26.05
CA ARG A 199 13.65 18.91 26.18
C ARG A 199 14.10 19.47 24.84
N PHE A 200 14.92 20.52 24.89
CA PHE A 200 15.53 21.13 23.71
C PHE A 200 17.03 21.25 23.90
N ASP A 201 17.79 21.16 22.82
CA ASP A 201 19.22 21.45 22.83
C ASP A 201 19.47 22.95 23.14
N PRO A 202 20.52 23.32 23.89
CA PRO A 202 20.84 24.72 24.17
C PRO A 202 20.96 25.60 22.92
N VAL A 203 21.38 25.05 21.78
CA VAL A 203 21.42 25.77 20.49
C VAL A 203 20.02 26.17 20.04
N VAL A 204 19.03 25.27 20.16
CA VAL A 204 17.63 25.54 19.82
C VAL A 204 16.98 26.50 20.82
N MET A 205 17.41 26.45 22.08
CA MET A 205 17.00 27.44 23.10
C MET A 205 17.47 28.86 22.76
N GLY A 206 18.61 28.99 22.07
CA GLY A 206 19.19 30.27 21.63
C GLY A 206 18.91 30.64 20.17
N ILE A 207 17.85 30.11 19.54
CA ILE A 207 17.51 30.42 18.15
C ILE A 207 17.15 31.91 17.97
N THR A 208 17.61 32.51 16.87
CA THR A 208 17.41 33.94 16.53
C THR A 208 16.68 34.09 15.19
N ALA A 209 16.19 35.29 14.87
CA ALA A 209 15.56 35.58 13.57
C ALA A 209 16.54 35.34 12.38
N ALA A 210 17.83 35.59 12.59
CA ALA A 210 18.87 35.26 11.60
C ALA A 210 19.00 33.75 11.38
N ASP A 211 18.83 32.93 12.43
CA ASP A 211 18.83 31.47 12.32
C ASP A 211 17.60 30.95 11.58
N LEU A 212 16.46 31.63 11.69
CA LEU A 212 15.27 31.28 10.91
C LEU A 212 15.43 31.60 9.44
N THR A 213 16.16 32.68 9.11
CA THR A 213 16.58 32.92 7.72
C THR A 213 17.54 31.85 7.21
N LEU A 214 18.36 31.27 8.10
CA LEU A 214 19.30 30.20 7.81
C LEU A 214 18.67 28.80 7.70
N LEU A 215 17.56 28.55 8.40
CA LEU A 215 16.85 27.26 8.42
C LEU A 215 15.56 27.29 7.59
N GLY A 216 15.19 28.47 7.11
CA GLY A 216 14.03 28.73 6.29
C GLY A 216 14.22 28.25 4.86
N GLU A 217 13.25 28.62 4.03
CA GLU A 217 13.25 28.25 2.61
C GLU A 217 14.48 28.79 1.90
N ASP A 218 15.02 27.99 0.96
CA ASP A 218 16.07 28.45 0.05
C ASP A 218 15.65 29.77 -0.59
N PRO A 219 16.35 30.89 -0.32
CA PRO A 219 15.96 32.18 -0.86
C PRO A 219 15.88 32.04 -2.39
N GLY A 220 14.74 32.06 -3.08
CA GLY A 220 14.69 31.86 -4.55
C GLY A 220 14.79 30.40 -5.06
N GLY A 221 14.73 29.41 -4.16
CA GLY A 221 14.57 27.98 -4.46
C GLY A 221 13.13 27.57 -4.79
N ASP A 222 12.80 26.30 -4.58
CA ASP A 222 11.44 25.75 -4.78
C ASP A 222 10.54 25.88 -3.52
N GLY A 223 10.97 26.66 -2.53
CA GLY A 223 10.27 26.84 -1.26
C GLY A 223 10.48 25.70 -0.26
N ARG A 224 11.34 24.72 -0.55
CA ARG A 224 11.62 23.65 0.42
C ARG A 224 12.61 24.11 1.48
N ARG A 225 12.32 23.76 2.73
CA ARG A 225 13.25 23.92 3.87
C ARG A 225 14.29 22.81 3.86
N LEU A 226 15.49 23.12 4.34
CA LEU A 226 16.55 22.12 4.43
C LEU A 226 16.23 21.09 5.51
N HIS A 227 16.23 19.81 5.13
CA HIS A 227 16.18 18.72 6.10
C HIS A 227 17.59 18.39 6.63
N PRO A 228 17.78 18.10 7.94
CA PRO A 228 19.11 17.83 8.51
C PRO A 228 19.89 16.65 7.89
N GLU A 229 19.17 15.66 7.37
CA GLU A 229 19.76 14.49 6.72
C GLU A 229 20.05 14.70 5.23
N ASP A 230 19.53 15.78 4.63
CA ASP A 230 19.77 16.09 3.22
C ASP A 230 21.11 16.83 3.05
N PRO A 231 21.81 16.63 1.91
CA PRO A 231 22.96 17.45 1.55
C PRO A 231 22.59 18.93 1.49
N VAL A 232 23.26 19.75 2.30
CA VAL A 232 23.15 21.20 2.25
C VAL A 232 23.86 21.67 0.98
N PRO A 233 23.17 22.30 0.02
CA PRO A 233 23.81 22.72 -1.22
C PRO A 233 24.76 23.90 -1.01
N LEU A 234 25.89 23.91 -1.73
CA LEU A 234 26.86 25.01 -1.65
C LEU A 234 26.25 26.38 -2.03
N HIS A 235 25.42 26.42 -3.06
CA HIS A 235 24.75 27.66 -3.48
C HIS A 235 23.85 28.23 -2.37
N TYR A 236 23.19 27.38 -1.57
CA TYR A 236 22.37 27.80 -0.44
C TYR A 236 23.22 28.54 0.59
N VAL A 237 24.34 27.94 1.01
CA VAL A 237 25.27 28.53 1.99
C VAL A 237 25.75 29.90 1.52
N LEU A 238 26.19 30.02 0.27
CA LEU A 238 26.73 31.27 -0.28
C LEU A 238 25.67 32.38 -0.34
N ARG A 239 24.42 32.03 -0.66
CA ARG A 239 23.32 33.00 -0.76
C ARG A 239 22.79 33.44 0.60
N VAL A 240 22.70 32.51 1.56
CA VAL A 240 22.37 32.85 2.95
C VAL A 240 23.49 33.69 3.58
N ALA A 241 24.76 33.34 3.34
CA ALA A 241 25.90 34.14 3.77
C ALA A 241 25.79 35.58 3.26
N ARG A 242 25.48 35.76 1.97
CA ARG A 242 25.25 37.09 1.40
C ARG A 242 24.05 37.81 2.02
N LYS A 243 22.90 37.12 2.13
CA LYS A 243 21.66 37.69 2.65
C LYS A 243 21.80 38.17 4.10
N LEU A 244 22.58 37.43 4.90
CA LEU A 244 22.85 37.74 6.30
C LEU A 244 24.11 38.60 6.52
N ASP A 245 24.85 38.93 5.44
CA ASP A 245 26.16 39.59 5.48
C ASP A 245 27.15 38.91 6.43
N ARG A 246 27.24 37.57 6.34
CA ARG A 246 28.08 36.70 7.17
C ARG A 246 29.12 35.96 6.35
N ASP A 247 30.18 35.49 7.02
CA ASP A 247 31.16 34.59 6.41
C ASP A 247 30.50 33.20 6.15
N PRO A 248 30.64 32.62 4.93
CA PRO A 248 30.13 31.28 4.63
C PRO A 248 30.56 30.18 5.62
N HIS A 249 31.74 30.28 6.22
CA HIS A 249 32.20 29.35 7.26
C HIS A 249 31.36 29.45 8.54
N GLU A 250 30.90 30.65 8.90
CA GLU A 250 30.00 30.86 10.04
C GLU A 250 28.61 30.28 9.78
N VAL A 251 28.10 30.42 8.55
CA VAL A 251 26.84 29.81 8.10
C VAL A 251 26.91 28.29 8.22
N VAL A 252 27.97 27.66 7.71
CA VAL A 252 28.19 26.21 7.82
C VAL A 252 28.37 25.76 9.27
N ALA A 253 29.13 26.50 10.07
CA ALA A 253 29.30 26.20 11.48
C ALA A 253 27.95 26.25 12.23
N ARG A 254 27.09 27.21 11.88
CA ARG A 254 25.76 27.36 12.48
C ARG A 254 24.80 26.26 12.03
N LEU A 255 24.78 25.86 10.76
CA LEU A 255 24.00 24.70 10.28
C LEU A 255 24.44 23.39 10.95
N ARG A 256 25.74 23.21 11.17
CA ARG A 256 26.26 22.04 11.91
C ARG A 256 25.71 21.96 13.33
N GLN A 257 25.60 23.10 14.02
CA GLN A 257 25.02 23.17 15.36
C GLN A 257 23.54 22.80 15.38
N PHE A 258 22.81 23.04 14.28
CA PHE A 258 21.42 22.62 14.10
C PHE A 258 21.24 21.17 13.65
N GLY A 259 22.34 20.42 13.51
CA GLY A 259 22.31 18.98 13.22
C GLY A 259 22.44 18.62 11.73
N HIS A 260 22.68 19.58 10.84
CA HIS A 260 22.98 19.28 9.43
C HIS A 260 24.31 18.54 9.32
N ARG A 261 24.27 17.30 8.81
CA ARG A 261 25.44 16.42 8.75
C ARG A 261 26.21 16.54 7.44
N LEU A 262 25.49 16.71 6.34
CA LEU A 262 26.02 16.72 4.98
C LEU A 262 26.25 18.15 4.50
N LEU A 263 27.30 18.79 5.02
CA LEU A 263 27.64 20.18 4.70
C LEU A 263 28.58 20.26 3.48
N PRO A 264 28.59 21.37 2.72
CA PRO A 264 29.50 21.55 1.59
C PRO A 264 30.96 21.34 2.00
N GLY A 265 31.71 20.62 1.16
CA GLY A 265 33.13 20.38 1.36
C GLY A 265 34.01 21.51 0.80
N GLY A 266 35.33 21.36 0.91
CA GLY A 266 36.29 22.25 0.24
C GLY A 266 36.50 23.62 0.91
N THR A 267 37.18 24.51 0.19
CA THR A 267 37.55 25.85 0.70
C THR A 267 36.46 26.85 0.33
N LEU A 268 35.67 27.30 1.31
CA LEU A 268 34.67 28.35 1.10
C LEU A 268 35.33 29.73 1.04
N PRO A 269 34.79 30.67 0.22
CA PRO A 269 35.25 32.04 0.19
C PRO A 269 34.94 32.76 1.52
N ARG A 270 35.71 33.80 1.85
CA ARG A 270 35.47 34.65 3.04
C ARG A 270 34.31 35.62 2.88
N SER A 271 33.95 35.93 1.64
CA SER A 271 32.87 36.86 1.30
C SER A 271 32.29 36.49 -0.05
N VAL A 272 30.99 36.72 -0.20
CA VAL A 272 30.22 36.53 -1.44
C VAL A 272 29.70 37.91 -1.82
N ASP A 273 29.86 38.32 -3.08
CA ASP A 273 29.31 39.59 -3.58
C ASP A 273 27.98 39.37 -4.34
N SER A 274 27.37 40.44 -4.83
CA SER A 274 26.12 40.33 -5.62
C SER A 274 26.34 39.65 -6.98
N GLU A 275 27.50 39.84 -7.58
CA GLU A 275 27.83 39.24 -8.88
C GLU A 275 28.01 37.72 -8.76
N ASP A 276 28.50 37.24 -7.61
CA ASP A 276 28.55 35.82 -7.29
C ASP A 276 27.17 35.21 -7.22
N VAL A 277 26.22 35.88 -6.57
CA VAL A 277 24.84 35.40 -6.48
C VAL A 277 24.23 35.30 -7.87
N GLU A 278 24.51 36.25 -8.77
CA GLU A 278 24.11 36.14 -10.18
C GLU A 278 24.70 34.88 -10.82
N LEU A 279 25.96 34.51 -10.59
CA LEU A 279 26.52 33.26 -11.14
C LEU A 279 25.88 31.99 -10.55
N LEU A 280 25.32 32.10 -9.34
CA LEU A 280 24.65 31.01 -8.64
C LEU A 280 23.18 30.89 -9.01
N GLU A 281 22.53 31.94 -9.53
CA GLU A 281 21.15 31.91 -9.99
C GLU A 281 20.89 30.69 -10.89
N ARG A 282 19.68 30.13 -10.78
CA ARG A 282 19.20 29.02 -11.63
C ARG A 282 19.55 29.33 -13.07
N GLY A 283 20.57 28.63 -13.58
CA GLY A 283 21.14 28.91 -14.88
C GLY A 283 20.23 28.34 -15.96
N TRP A 284 20.33 27.03 -16.13
CA TRP A 284 19.71 26.33 -17.27
C TRP A 284 18.59 25.37 -16.86
N ARG A 285 18.45 25.01 -15.56
CA ARG A 285 17.34 24.16 -15.05
C ARG A 285 17.28 24.08 -13.53
N ASP A 286 18.36 23.61 -12.93
CA ASP A 286 18.51 23.43 -11.49
C ASP A 286 19.73 24.20 -10.99
N TRP A 287 19.91 24.19 -9.68
CA TRP A 287 21.09 24.74 -9.06
C TRP A 287 22.31 23.84 -9.33
N LEU A 288 23.44 24.46 -9.68
CA LEU A 288 24.70 23.72 -9.82
C LEU A 288 25.03 23.04 -8.48
N ALA A 289 25.21 21.72 -8.50
CA ALA A 289 25.75 20.99 -7.36
C ALA A 289 27.26 21.25 -7.23
N GLN A 290 27.82 21.10 -6.02
CA GLN A 290 29.24 21.36 -5.81
C GLN A 290 30.13 20.48 -6.70
N GLU A 291 29.77 19.20 -6.85
CA GLU A 291 30.42 18.23 -7.73
C GLU A 291 29.45 17.79 -8.84
N ASP A 292 29.04 18.74 -9.68
CA ASP A 292 28.15 18.45 -10.79
C ASP A 292 28.93 17.99 -12.03
N PRO A 293 28.77 16.73 -12.50
CA PRO A 293 29.36 16.29 -13.77
C PRO A 293 28.84 17.09 -14.98
N HIS A 294 27.69 17.76 -14.87
CA HIS A 294 27.05 18.57 -15.90
C HIS A 294 27.26 20.08 -15.69
N TRP A 295 28.42 20.48 -15.15
CA TRP A 295 28.78 21.88 -14.92
C TRP A 295 28.80 22.77 -16.18
N PHE A 296 29.10 22.21 -17.36
CA PHE A 296 29.41 22.99 -18.57
C PHE A 296 28.24 23.87 -19.02
N PRO A 297 27.01 23.34 -19.12
CA PRO A 297 25.90 24.17 -19.53
C PRO A 297 25.49 25.27 -18.53
N HIS A 298 25.69 25.06 -17.23
CA HIS A 298 25.54 26.15 -16.24
C HIS A 298 26.52 27.28 -16.52
N VAL A 299 27.78 26.96 -16.84
CA VAL A 299 28.78 27.96 -17.22
C VAL A 299 28.37 28.73 -18.48
N VAL A 300 27.86 28.06 -19.51
CA VAL A 300 27.39 28.72 -20.75
C VAL A 300 26.19 29.62 -20.46
N ALA A 301 25.20 29.15 -19.68
CA ALA A 301 24.03 29.93 -19.33
C ALA A 301 24.35 31.16 -18.46
N ALA A 302 25.21 30.98 -17.45
CA ALA A 302 25.68 32.08 -16.62
C ALA A 302 26.52 33.09 -17.41
N ALA A 303 27.37 32.62 -18.34
CA ALA A 303 28.14 33.47 -19.23
C ALA A 303 27.24 34.31 -20.15
N ALA A 304 26.26 33.66 -20.81
CA ALA A 304 25.31 34.33 -21.69
C ALA A 304 24.46 35.39 -20.95
N ARG A 305 24.05 35.09 -19.70
CA ARG A 305 23.25 36.00 -18.88
C ARG A 305 24.05 37.18 -18.33
N THR A 306 25.28 36.94 -17.87
CA THR A 306 26.13 37.98 -17.27
C THR A 306 26.99 38.74 -18.30
N GLY A 307 27.00 38.31 -19.55
CA GLY A 307 27.86 38.85 -20.61
C GLY A 307 29.35 38.58 -20.39
N ARG A 308 29.70 37.66 -19.49
CA ARG A 308 31.10 37.30 -19.15
C ARG A 308 31.59 36.18 -20.04
N ALA A 309 32.91 36.11 -20.25
CA ALA A 309 33.50 34.98 -20.93
C ALA A 309 33.33 33.69 -20.08
N PRO A 310 32.96 32.55 -20.67
CA PRO A 310 32.82 31.26 -19.97
C PRO A 310 34.01 30.90 -19.08
N ALA A 311 35.25 31.18 -19.51
CA ALA A 311 36.45 30.97 -18.71
C ALA A 311 36.49 31.80 -17.42
N GLN A 312 35.96 33.03 -17.44
CA GLN A 312 35.86 33.89 -16.26
C GLN A 312 34.83 33.35 -15.28
N VAL A 313 33.66 32.91 -15.78
CA VAL A 313 32.60 32.28 -14.98
C VAL A 313 33.12 31.01 -14.31
N ALA A 314 33.74 30.09 -15.06
CA ALA A 314 34.28 28.84 -14.52
C ALA A 314 35.36 29.08 -13.45
N ARG A 315 36.24 30.06 -13.67
CA ARG A 315 37.25 30.45 -12.67
C ARG A 315 36.61 31.01 -11.40
N ARG A 316 35.54 31.81 -11.54
CA ARG A 316 34.84 32.37 -10.37
C ARG A 316 34.10 31.28 -9.60
N LEU A 317 33.40 30.38 -10.27
CA LEU A 317 32.74 29.22 -9.63
C LEU A 317 33.75 28.34 -8.86
N ARG A 318 34.94 28.10 -9.42
CA ARG A 318 36.03 27.43 -8.68
C ARG A 318 36.44 28.16 -7.42
N ALA A 319 36.57 29.48 -7.49
CA ALA A 319 36.90 30.30 -6.32
C ALA A 319 35.79 30.30 -5.25
N LEU A 320 34.54 30.05 -5.65
CA LEU A 320 33.39 29.88 -4.76
C LEU A 320 33.29 28.46 -4.16
N GLY A 321 34.13 27.52 -4.62
CA GLY A 321 34.19 26.14 -4.09
C GLY A 321 33.54 25.07 -4.96
N PHE A 322 33.09 25.40 -6.19
CA PHE A 322 32.54 24.42 -7.14
C PHE A 322 33.64 23.67 -7.89
N THR A 323 33.41 22.38 -8.14
CA THR A 323 34.32 21.53 -8.91
C THR A 323 34.04 21.69 -10.40
N VAL A 324 34.67 22.70 -11.01
CA VAL A 324 34.63 22.91 -12.46
C VAL A 324 36.00 22.55 -13.07
N PRO A 325 36.09 21.51 -13.93
CA PRO A 325 37.32 21.11 -14.60
C PRO A 325 38.00 22.25 -15.38
N GLU A 326 39.33 22.23 -15.41
CA GLU A 326 40.11 23.05 -16.35
C GLU A 326 40.00 22.44 -17.75
N ALA A 327 39.00 22.89 -18.49
CA ALA A 327 38.79 22.49 -19.87
C ALA A 327 38.86 23.70 -20.80
N ALA A 328 39.15 23.46 -22.08
CA ALA A 328 38.98 24.48 -23.10
C ALA A 328 37.49 24.90 -23.13
N LEU A 329 37.26 26.18 -22.87
CA LEU A 329 35.94 26.81 -22.89
C LEU A 329 35.85 27.77 -24.08
N PRO A 330 34.66 27.93 -24.68
CA PRO A 330 34.48 28.89 -25.75
C PRO A 330 34.81 30.31 -25.27
N GLU A 331 35.35 31.14 -26.16
CA GLU A 331 35.68 32.53 -25.86
C GLU A 331 34.43 33.35 -25.49
N GLU A 332 33.34 33.09 -26.20
CA GLU A 332 32.05 33.76 -26.04
C GLU A 332 30.90 32.76 -26.02
N ALA A 333 29.90 33.04 -25.19
CA ALA A 333 28.64 32.32 -25.10
C ALA A 333 27.47 33.28 -25.29
N SER A 334 26.50 32.89 -26.10
CA SER A 334 25.25 33.63 -26.35
C SER A 334 24.05 32.87 -25.79
N TYR A 335 22.90 33.54 -25.73
CA TYR A 335 21.65 32.89 -25.33
C TYR A 335 21.22 31.78 -26.32
N ASP A 336 21.61 31.88 -27.59
CA ASP A 336 21.34 30.84 -28.59
C ASP A 336 22.18 29.59 -28.36
N ASP A 337 23.37 29.70 -27.75
CA ASP A 337 24.18 28.55 -27.35
C ASP A 337 23.52 27.75 -26.24
N VAL A 338 22.84 28.43 -25.32
CA VAL A 338 22.07 27.78 -24.25
C VAL A 338 20.99 26.88 -24.83
N LYS A 339 20.31 27.33 -25.90
CA LYS A 339 19.32 26.52 -26.62
C LYS A 339 19.97 25.38 -27.39
N LEU A 340 21.16 25.58 -27.96
CA LEU A 340 21.88 24.53 -28.71
C LEU A 340 22.32 23.37 -27.82
N ILE A 341 22.74 23.66 -26.58
CA ILE A 341 23.10 22.63 -25.60
C ILE A 341 21.90 22.09 -24.84
N ASP A 342 20.70 22.65 -25.10
CA ASP A 342 19.49 22.26 -24.41
C ASP A 342 18.97 20.88 -24.84
N GLY A 343 19.10 19.89 -23.96
CA GLY A 343 18.79 18.50 -24.24
C GLY A 343 17.32 18.05 -24.25
N GLY A 344 16.41 18.88 -23.74
CA GLY A 344 14.97 18.70 -23.94
C GLY A 344 14.17 18.09 -22.78
N THR A 345 12.91 17.76 -23.13
CA THR A 345 11.83 17.07 -22.43
C THR A 345 11.04 17.84 -21.36
N THR A 346 9.72 17.63 -21.40
CA THR A 346 8.66 18.17 -20.56
C THR A 346 8.98 18.20 -19.05
N PRO A 347 8.32 19.06 -18.24
CA PRO A 347 8.65 19.41 -16.85
C PRO A 347 8.75 18.29 -15.78
N ARG A 348 8.66 17.00 -16.12
CA ARG A 348 8.46 15.92 -15.15
C ARG A 348 9.45 14.76 -15.19
N GLU A 349 10.15 14.53 -16.30
CA GLU A 349 11.13 13.43 -16.41
C GLU A 349 12.33 13.94 -17.21
N HIS A 350 13.24 14.60 -16.49
CA HIS A 350 14.42 15.27 -17.05
C HIS A 350 15.61 14.32 -17.03
N VAL A 351 15.96 13.75 -18.19
CA VAL A 351 17.22 13.02 -18.35
C VAL A 351 18.33 14.06 -18.52
N PRO A 352 19.39 14.04 -17.68
CA PRO A 352 20.50 14.98 -17.79
C PRO A 352 21.18 14.83 -19.15
N TRP A 353 21.40 15.94 -19.86
CA TRP A 353 22.06 15.85 -21.15
C TRP A 353 23.58 15.79 -21.02
N ARG A 354 24.04 14.60 -21.40
CA ARG A 354 25.25 14.22 -22.15
C ARG A 354 26.43 15.19 -22.06
N THR A 355 27.49 14.69 -21.43
CA THR A 355 28.79 15.35 -21.37
C THR A 355 29.29 15.74 -22.78
N ARG A 356 30.15 16.76 -22.88
CA ARG A 356 30.77 17.17 -24.18
C ARG A 356 31.53 16.05 -24.91
N THR A 357 31.78 14.95 -24.22
CA THR A 357 32.44 13.72 -24.70
C THR A 357 31.48 12.69 -25.27
N GLU A 358 30.16 12.87 -25.15
CA GLU A 358 29.18 11.96 -25.72
C GLU A 358 28.77 12.36 -27.14
N PRO A 359 28.37 11.40 -27.99
CA PRO A 359 27.78 11.67 -29.30
C PRO A 359 26.52 12.53 -29.23
N VAL A 360 26.51 13.60 -30.04
CA VAL A 360 25.34 14.44 -30.28
C VAL A 360 24.41 13.70 -31.24
N PRO A 361 23.14 13.45 -30.88
CA PRO A 361 22.18 12.81 -31.78
C PRO A 361 21.96 13.58 -33.08
N VAL A 362 21.83 12.87 -34.21
CA VAL A 362 21.40 13.47 -35.50
C VAL A 362 20.09 14.25 -35.34
N GLY A 363 19.10 13.69 -34.64
CA GLY A 363 17.80 14.33 -34.42
C GLY A 363 17.90 15.68 -33.71
N HIS A 364 18.86 15.84 -32.77
CA HIS A 364 19.07 17.09 -32.06
C HIS A 364 19.58 18.21 -32.97
N VAL A 365 20.57 17.90 -33.82
CA VAL A 365 21.11 18.87 -34.78
C VAL A 365 20.01 19.34 -35.74
N LEU A 366 19.18 18.42 -36.23
CA LEU A 366 18.07 18.71 -37.13
C LEU A 366 16.97 19.54 -36.47
N TYR A 367 16.57 19.18 -35.25
CA TYR A 367 15.56 19.90 -34.48
C TYR A 367 16.01 21.32 -34.16
N ARG A 368 17.27 21.50 -33.75
CA ARG A 368 17.85 22.83 -33.47
C ARG A 368 18.01 23.67 -34.73
N ALA A 369 18.41 23.06 -35.85
CA ALA A 369 18.45 23.74 -37.14
C ALA A 369 17.07 24.32 -37.50
N HIS A 370 16.00 23.53 -37.36
CA HIS A 370 14.65 24.00 -37.62
C HIS A 370 14.18 25.06 -36.63
N THR A 371 14.30 24.82 -35.32
CA THR A 371 13.72 25.69 -34.28
C THR A 371 14.46 27.02 -34.11
N GLN A 372 15.73 27.10 -34.51
CA GLN A 372 16.54 28.32 -34.46
C GLN A 372 16.73 28.98 -35.83
N ASP A 373 16.04 28.50 -36.87
CA ASP A 373 16.18 28.99 -38.25
C ASP A 373 17.65 29.02 -38.74
N MET A 374 18.38 27.95 -38.41
CA MET A 374 19.78 27.73 -38.77
C MET A 374 19.93 26.56 -39.72
N THR A 375 21.03 26.51 -40.48
CA THR A 375 21.40 25.30 -41.23
C THR A 375 21.94 24.22 -40.29
N ALA A 376 21.77 22.94 -40.65
CA ALA A 376 22.34 21.83 -39.88
C ALA A 376 23.87 21.96 -39.77
N ALA A 377 24.52 22.44 -40.84
CA ALA A 377 25.95 22.75 -40.85
C ALA A 377 26.34 23.84 -39.86
N ALA A 378 25.53 24.91 -39.73
CA ALA A 378 25.78 26.00 -38.77
C ALA A 378 25.62 25.53 -37.31
N VAL A 379 24.57 24.74 -37.03
CA VAL A 379 24.36 24.11 -35.72
C VAL A 379 25.54 23.21 -35.37
N ALA A 380 25.93 22.32 -36.29
CA ALA A 380 27.04 21.40 -36.06
C ALA A 380 28.37 22.14 -35.86
N ALA A 381 28.65 23.17 -36.66
CA ALA A 381 29.83 24.02 -36.49
C ALA A 381 29.83 24.71 -35.13
N ARG A 382 28.69 25.26 -34.69
CA ARG A 382 28.59 25.95 -33.39
C ARG A 382 28.78 24.97 -32.23
N MET A 383 28.19 23.78 -32.27
CA MET A 383 28.40 22.75 -31.24
C MET A 383 29.87 22.30 -31.15
N ARG A 384 30.59 22.20 -32.27
CA ARG A 384 32.04 21.92 -32.26
C ARG A 384 32.83 23.06 -31.60
N THR A 385 32.48 24.32 -31.87
CA THR A 385 33.09 25.49 -31.20
C THR A 385 32.82 25.51 -29.69
N LEU A 386 31.65 25.03 -29.24
CA LEU A 386 31.32 24.85 -27.83
C LEU A 386 32.09 23.68 -27.17
N GLY A 387 32.80 22.88 -27.97
CA GLY A 387 33.68 21.80 -27.51
C GLY A 387 33.03 20.42 -27.47
N TYR A 388 31.93 20.19 -28.18
CA TYR A 388 31.38 18.83 -28.36
C TYR A 388 32.25 18.05 -29.34
N ALA A 389 32.79 16.92 -28.90
CA ALA A 389 33.77 16.13 -29.66
C ALA A 389 33.13 15.31 -30.79
N HIS A 390 31.89 14.84 -30.59
CA HIS A 390 31.23 13.89 -31.47
C HIS A 390 29.94 14.48 -32.05
N VAL A 391 30.10 15.44 -32.96
CA VAL A 391 28.98 16.07 -33.67
C VAL A 391 28.80 15.40 -35.04
N PRO A 392 27.61 14.84 -35.34
CA PRO A 392 27.37 14.10 -36.58
C PRO A 392 27.48 15.00 -37.80
N ASP A 393 27.81 14.40 -38.94
CA ASP A 393 27.75 15.08 -40.23
C ASP A 393 26.34 14.93 -40.80
N VAL A 394 25.56 16.00 -40.70
CA VAL A 394 24.15 16.00 -41.06
C VAL A 394 23.97 16.78 -42.36
N PRO A 395 23.29 16.23 -43.38
CA PRO A 395 23.11 16.90 -44.66
C PRO A 395 22.46 18.28 -44.49
N ASP A 396 23.03 19.29 -45.15
CA ASP A 396 22.49 20.64 -45.10
C ASP A 396 21.24 20.75 -45.99
N ARG A 397 20.07 20.48 -45.40
CA ARG A 397 18.78 20.44 -46.08
C ARG A 397 17.72 21.10 -45.23
N ARG A 398 16.70 21.65 -45.90
CA ARG A 398 15.54 22.25 -45.21
C ARG A 398 14.70 21.17 -44.54
N ILE A 399 14.52 21.30 -43.23
CA ILE A 399 13.74 20.37 -42.40
C ILE A 399 12.27 20.78 -42.40
N THR A 400 11.41 19.85 -42.77
CA THR A 400 9.95 20.02 -42.82
C THR A 400 9.30 19.59 -41.50
N ALA A 401 8.03 19.96 -41.30
CA ALA A 401 7.27 19.51 -40.14
C ALA A 401 7.13 17.97 -40.09
N ASP A 402 7.10 17.30 -41.24
CA ASP A 402 7.04 15.84 -41.29
C ASP A 402 8.38 15.20 -40.91
N ASP A 403 9.50 15.86 -41.23
CA ASP A 403 10.82 15.43 -40.76
C ASP A 403 10.93 15.53 -39.23
N LEU A 404 10.37 16.60 -38.63
CA LEU A 404 10.31 16.72 -37.17
C LEU A 404 9.54 15.55 -36.54
N ARG A 405 8.39 15.19 -37.14
CA ARG A 405 7.65 14.01 -36.68
C ARG A 405 8.52 12.76 -36.78
N LEU A 406 9.23 12.55 -37.89
CA LEU A 406 10.11 11.39 -38.08
C LEU A 406 11.20 11.30 -37.01
N ILE A 407 11.87 12.41 -36.67
CA ILE A 407 12.96 12.42 -35.69
C ILE A 407 12.49 12.45 -34.23
N SER A 408 11.21 12.70 -33.96
CA SER A 408 10.60 12.56 -32.64
C SER A 408 10.38 11.07 -32.32
N GLU A 409 10.73 10.65 -31.09
CA GLU A 409 10.48 9.30 -30.59
C GLU A 409 8.97 9.00 -30.51
N ASN A 410 8.18 10.01 -30.12
CA ASN A 410 6.73 9.93 -29.99
C ASN A 410 5.98 10.17 -31.31
N GLY A 411 6.66 10.73 -32.31
CA GLY A 411 6.07 11.08 -33.61
C GLY A 411 5.23 12.35 -33.60
N ASP A 412 5.27 13.14 -32.52
CA ASP A 412 4.53 14.39 -32.37
C ASP A 412 5.26 15.61 -32.99
N GLY A 413 6.53 15.43 -33.37
CA GLY A 413 7.36 16.51 -33.88
C GLY A 413 8.10 17.28 -32.79
N ASP A 414 8.03 16.79 -31.55
CA ASP A 414 8.68 17.37 -30.39
C ASP A 414 9.58 16.36 -29.67
N THR A 415 10.27 16.83 -28.63
CA THR A 415 11.14 16.00 -27.79
C THR A 415 10.34 14.95 -27.00
N PRO A 416 10.91 13.77 -26.68
CA PRO A 416 12.28 13.33 -26.96
C PRO A 416 12.55 12.99 -28.44
N LEU A 417 13.79 13.18 -28.87
CA LEU A 417 14.25 12.99 -30.25
C LEU A 417 15.06 11.68 -30.35
N LEU A 418 14.95 11.01 -31.49
CA LEU A 418 15.69 9.78 -31.78
C LEU A 418 17.19 10.02 -31.69
N ALA A 419 17.86 9.13 -30.95
CA ALA A 419 19.31 8.92 -30.99
C ALA A 419 19.76 8.43 -32.38
N ASP A 420 21.05 8.13 -32.56
CA ASP A 420 21.60 7.80 -33.88
C ASP A 420 21.05 6.51 -34.50
N THR A 421 20.52 5.61 -33.68
CA THR A 421 19.85 4.37 -34.11
C THR A 421 18.35 4.57 -34.25
N VAL A 422 17.80 4.25 -35.43
CA VAL A 422 16.35 4.25 -35.66
C VAL A 422 15.80 2.83 -35.45
N PRO A 423 14.98 2.59 -34.42
CA PRO A 423 14.40 1.27 -34.18
C PRO A 423 13.32 0.95 -35.21
N TRP A 424 13.20 -0.32 -35.60
CA TRP A 424 12.22 -0.77 -36.59
C TRP A 424 10.78 -0.37 -36.24
N GLY A 425 10.37 -0.47 -34.98
CA GLY A 425 9.04 -0.07 -34.54
C GLY A 425 8.72 1.41 -34.82
N ARG A 426 9.74 2.29 -34.80
CA ARG A 426 9.58 3.70 -35.19
C ARG A 426 9.35 3.85 -36.69
N VAL A 427 10.07 3.09 -37.52
CA VAL A 427 9.86 3.06 -38.99
C VAL A 427 8.45 2.60 -39.32
N VAL A 428 7.98 1.53 -38.66
CA VAL A 428 6.61 0.99 -38.83
C VAL A 428 5.57 2.05 -38.46
N ARG A 429 5.75 2.76 -37.34
CA ARG A 429 4.84 3.83 -36.92
C ARG A 429 4.84 5.01 -37.89
N ALA A 430 6.01 5.47 -38.32
CA ALA A 430 6.13 6.53 -39.32
C ALA A 430 5.46 6.16 -40.65
N ALA A 431 5.60 4.92 -41.10
CA ALA A 431 4.95 4.43 -42.32
C ALA A 431 3.42 4.47 -42.20
N ALA A 432 2.87 4.07 -41.05
CA ALA A 432 1.44 4.15 -40.81
C ALA A 432 0.91 5.60 -40.71
N ASP A 433 1.64 6.47 -40.02
CA ASP A 433 1.22 7.88 -39.80
C ASP A 433 1.27 8.70 -41.10
N SER A 434 2.26 8.45 -41.95
CA SER A 434 2.44 9.15 -43.24
C SER A 434 1.71 8.49 -44.42
N GLY A 435 1.28 7.24 -44.28
CA GLY A 435 0.76 6.41 -45.38
C GLY A 435 1.81 5.96 -46.39
N ALA A 436 3.10 6.24 -46.15
CA ALA A 436 4.21 5.82 -47.01
C ALA A 436 4.60 4.36 -46.76
N SER A 437 5.34 3.75 -47.69
CA SER A 437 5.91 2.43 -47.45
C SER A 437 7.07 2.51 -46.44
N PRO A 438 7.35 1.47 -45.64
CA PRO A 438 8.54 1.41 -44.79
C PRO A 438 9.85 1.67 -45.56
N ARG A 439 9.92 1.27 -46.83
CA ARG A 439 11.08 1.53 -47.69
C ARG A 439 11.28 3.03 -47.91
N ASP A 440 10.21 3.77 -48.17
CA ASP A 440 10.28 5.22 -48.38
C ASP A 440 10.67 5.95 -47.09
N VAL A 441 10.11 5.51 -45.95
CA VAL A 441 10.46 6.03 -44.63
C VAL A 441 11.94 5.80 -44.29
N ILE A 442 12.47 4.60 -44.55
CA ILE A 442 13.91 4.31 -44.40
C ILE A 442 14.74 5.23 -45.31
N GLY A 443 14.31 5.40 -46.57
CA GLY A 443 14.93 6.34 -47.50
C GLY A 443 14.98 7.75 -46.91
N ARG A 444 13.89 8.21 -46.31
CA ARG A 444 13.82 9.53 -45.68
C ARG A 444 14.74 9.67 -44.47
N TYR A 445 14.82 8.65 -43.60
CA TYR A 445 15.78 8.67 -42.48
C TYR A 445 17.24 8.76 -42.96
N ARG A 446 17.60 8.03 -44.02
CA ARG A 446 18.95 8.12 -44.62
C ARG A 446 19.22 9.50 -45.21
N GLU A 447 18.23 10.10 -45.86
CA GLU A 447 18.32 11.47 -46.38
C GLU A 447 18.50 12.52 -45.28
N LEU A 448 18.02 12.24 -44.07
CA LEU A 448 18.19 13.07 -42.87
C LEU A 448 19.52 12.80 -42.14
N GLY A 449 20.31 11.82 -42.57
CA GLY A 449 21.62 11.51 -42.00
C GLY A 449 21.64 10.36 -40.99
N TYR A 450 20.52 9.65 -40.78
CA TYR A 450 20.51 8.43 -39.98
C TYR A 450 21.14 7.28 -40.76
N THR A 451 22.25 6.76 -40.24
CA THR A 451 23.01 5.67 -40.88
C THR A 451 22.74 4.31 -40.25
N ASP A 452 22.39 4.28 -38.97
CA ASP A 452 22.04 3.08 -38.23
C ASP A 452 20.51 2.94 -38.14
N ILE A 453 19.93 2.13 -39.03
CA ILE A 453 18.49 1.88 -39.09
C ILE A 453 18.28 0.38 -38.96
N VAL A 454 17.54 -0.04 -37.94
CA VAL A 454 17.22 -1.44 -37.70
C VAL A 454 16.11 -1.87 -38.67
N VAL A 455 16.38 -2.91 -39.46
CA VAL A 455 15.49 -3.43 -40.51
C VAL A 455 15.42 -4.95 -40.42
N PRO A 456 14.25 -5.58 -40.61
CA PRO A 456 14.14 -7.05 -40.61
C PRO A 456 14.82 -7.69 -41.82
N ASP A 457 15.32 -8.92 -41.62
CA ASP A 457 15.97 -9.73 -42.66
C ASP A 457 15.01 -10.18 -43.78
N GLY A 458 13.69 -10.05 -43.56
CA GLY A 458 12.64 -10.45 -44.49
C GLY A 458 12.16 -9.36 -45.44
N PRO A 459 11.22 -9.67 -46.36
CA PRO A 459 10.62 -8.67 -47.22
C PRO A 459 9.86 -7.61 -46.40
N LEU A 460 10.11 -6.34 -46.70
CA LEU A 460 9.41 -5.23 -46.05
C LEU A 460 7.94 -5.20 -46.52
N PRO A 461 6.98 -4.95 -45.62
CA PRO A 461 5.59 -4.84 -46.01
C PRO A 461 5.39 -3.62 -46.92
N GLU A 462 4.53 -3.72 -47.93
CA GLU A 462 4.27 -2.61 -48.86
C GLU A 462 3.51 -1.46 -48.18
N ALA A 463 2.66 -1.77 -47.21
CA ALA A 463 1.91 -0.80 -46.43
C ALA A 463 1.74 -1.27 -44.97
N VAL A 464 1.66 -0.30 -44.05
CA VAL A 464 1.45 -0.56 -42.61
C VAL A 464 0.13 0.08 -42.18
N PRO A 465 -0.92 -0.71 -41.87
CA PRO A 465 -2.14 -0.17 -41.29
C PRO A 465 -1.88 0.43 -39.90
N ALA A 466 -2.55 1.53 -39.54
CA ALA A 466 -2.42 2.17 -38.23
C ALA A 466 -2.58 1.19 -37.04
N ARG A 467 -3.57 0.30 -37.12
CA ARG A 467 -3.77 -0.77 -36.12
C ARG A 467 -2.60 -1.74 -36.01
N ALA A 468 -1.88 -2.03 -37.09
CA ALA A 468 -0.71 -2.91 -37.05
C ALA A 468 0.49 -2.19 -36.41
N ALA A 469 0.68 -0.91 -36.72
CA ALA A 469 1.78 -0.11 -36.14
C ALA A 469 1.71 -0.01 -34.61
N LEU A 470 0.51 0.07 -34.02
CA LEU A 470 0.34 0.08 -32.57
C LEU A 470 0.87 -1.19 -31.89
N LEU A 471 0.97 -2.31 -32.61
CA LEU A 471 1.53 -3.54 -32.07
C LEU A 471 3.05 -3.44 -31.86
N ALA A 472 3.74 -2.65 -32.69
CA ALA A 472 5.19 -2.46 -32.67
C ALA A 472 5.68 -1.45 -31.61
N THR A 473 4.78 -0.95 -30.75
CA THR A 473 5.09 0.03 -29.70
C THR A 473 4.73 -0.57 -28.33
N ALA A 474 5.67 -0.69 -27.42
CA ALA A 474 5.48 -1.03 -26.00
C ALA A 474 5.25 0.21 -25.14
N ASP A 475 5.11 0.06 -23.81
CA ASP A 475 4.94 1.22 -22.91
C ASP A 475 6.20 2.07 -22.80
N THR A 476 7.35 1.41 -22.92
CA THR A 476 8.67 2.02 -22.79
C THR A 476 9.25 2.44 -24.15
N GLY A 477 8.42 2.48 -25.20
CA GLY A 477 8.84 2.85 -26.55
C GLY A 477 8.73 1.72 -27.60
N PRO A 478 9.39 1.85 -28.76
CA PRO A 478 9.33 0.86 -29.83
C PRO A 478 9.80 -0.54 -29.39
N LEU A 479 9.14 -1.60 -29.88
CA LEU A 479 9.59 -2.97 -29.65
C LEU A 479 10.93 -3.24 -30.36
N PRO A 480 11.93 -3.82 -29.67
CA PRO A 480 13.16 -4.28 -30.30
C PRO A 480 12.84 -5.39 -31.28
N LEU A 481 13.55 -5.42 -32.42
CA LEU A 481 13.30 -6.39 -33.47
C LEU A 481 13.92 -7.77 -33.19
N ASP A 482 15.04 -7.75 -32.45
CA ASP A 482 15.88 -8.88 -32.06
C ASP A 482 15.49 -9.50 -30.72
N ALA A 483 14.56 -8.88 -29.98
CA ALA A 483 14.08 -9.38 -28.70
C ALA A 483 12.81 -10.22 -28.85
N ALA A 484 12.69 -11.24 -28.00
CA ALA A 484 11.46 -12.01 -27.84
C ALA A 484 10.30 -11.09 -27.46
N VAL A 485 9.21 -11.13 -28.24
CA VAL A 485 8.01 -10.34 -27.92
C VAL A 485 7.30 -10.97 -26.71
N PRO A 486 7.13 -10.25 -25.59
CA PRO A 486 6.50 -10.83 -24.41
C PRO A 486 5.03 -11.19 -24.68
N VAL A 487 4.60 -12.37 -24.21
CA VAL A 487 3.17 -12.76 -24.22
C VAL A 487 2.27 -11.66 -23.62
N PRO A 488 2.61 -11.04 -22.46
CA PRO A 488 1.77 -9.97 -21.90
C PRO A 488 1.55 -8.79 -22.85
N HIS A 489 2.57 -8.45 -23.64
CA HIS A 489 2.47 -7.38 -24.64
C HIS A 489 1.47 -7.75 -25.74
N VAL A 490 1.56 -8.97 -26.28
CA VAL A 490 0.63 -9.45 -27.31
C VAL A 490 -0.81 -9.47 -26.79
N VAL A 491 -1.02 -10.00 -25.59
CA VAL A 491 -2.35 -10.10 -24.96
C VAL A 491 -2.97 -8.73 -24.73
N ARG A 492 -2.20 -7.80 -24.17
CA ARG A 492 -2.68 -6.44 -23.95
C ARG A 492 -3.04 -5.73 -25.25
N ARG A 493 -2.18 -5.82 -26.27
CA ARG A 493 -2.46 -5.20 -27.57
C ARG A 493 -3.65 -5.85 -28.29
N ALA A 494 -3.84 -7.15 -28.11
CA ALA A 494 -5.03 -7.84 -28.60
C ALA A 494 -6.30 -7.31 -27.91
N HIS A 495 -6.26 -7.13 -26.58
CA HIS A 495 -7.34 -6.54 -25.79
C HIS A 495 -7.66 -5.10 -26.24
N ASP A 496 -6.66 -4.23 -26.35
CA ASP A 496 -6.82 -2.83 -26.79
C ASP A 496 -7.50 -2.71 -28.16
N GLN A 497 -7.23 -3.66 -29.06
CA GLN A 497 -7.76 -3.67 -30.43
C GLN A 497 -9.04 -4.52 -30.57
N GLY A 498 -9.49 -5.21 -29.52
CA GLY A 498 -10.63 -6.13 -29.57
C GLY A 498 -10.42 -7.31 -30.53
N VAL A 499 -9.19 -7.80 -30.68
CA VAL A 499 -8.85 -8.95 -31.55
C VAL A 499 -8.33 -10.13 -30.73
N ALA A 500 -8.25 -11.30 -31.35
CA ALA A 500 -7.67 -12.48 -30.70
C ALA A 500 -6.15 -12.34 -30.52
N PRO A 501 -5.56 -12.87 -29.43
CA PRO A 501 -4.11 -12.86 -29.23
C PRO A 501 -3.30 -13.50 -30.38
N ALA A 502 -3.80 -14.59 -30.98
CA ALA A 502 -3.17 -15.21 -32.15
C ALA A 502 -3.12 -14.27 -33.37
N GLU A 503 -4.17 -13.46 -33.56
CA GLU A 503 -4.25 -12.48 -34.65
C GLU A 503 -3.25 -11.33 -34.44
N ALA A 504 -3.13 -10.82 -33.21
CA ALA A 504 -2.10 -9.83 -32.88
C ALA A 504 -0.69 -10.37 -33.14
N ALA A 505 -0.42 -11.62 -32.76
CA ALA A 505 0.85 -12.29 -33.03
C ALA A 505 1.13 -12.45 -34.54
N ARG A 506 0.13 -12.84 -35.35
CA ARG A 506 0.28 -12.92 -36.81
C ARG A 506 0.63 -11.57 -37.43
N ARG A 507 -0.02 -10.50 -36.98
CA ARG A 507 0.27 -9.13 -37.46
C ARG A 507 1.68 -8.69 -37.11
N LEU A 508 2.17 -8.99 -35.91
CA LEU A 508 3.56 -8.72 -35.53
C LEU A 508 4.56 -9.47 -36.43
N ARG A 509 4.30 -10.76 -36.74
CA ARG A 509 5.13 -11.51 -37.69
C ARG A 509 5.11 -10.91 -39.10
N ALA A 510 3.95 -10.46 -39.56
CA ALA A 510 3.82 -9.78 -40.85
C ALA A 510 4.58 -8.44 -40.91
N LEU A 511 4.84 -7.82 -39.76
CA LEU A 511 5.68 -6.63 -39.64
C LEU A 511 7.18 -6.95 -39.56
N GLY A 512 7.57 -8.23 -39.56
CA GLY A 512 8.98 -8.65 -39.55
C GLY A 512 9.54 -9.07 -38.19
N TYR A 513 8.72 -9.09 -37.12
CA TYR A 513 9.14 -9.63 -35.82
C TYR A 513 9.19 -11.17 -35.90
N SER A 514 10.37 -11.75 -35.68
CA SER A 514 10.60 -13.20 -35.83
C SER A 514 10.27 -13.98 -34.56
N ASP A 515 10.68 -13.48 -33.39
CA ASP A 515 10.48 -14.13 -32.09
C ASP A 515 9.16 -13.71 -31.42
N VAL A 516 8.04 -14.10 -32.04
CA VAL A 516 6.69 -13.81 -31.56
C VAL A 516 6.04 -15.08 -31.00
N PRO A 517 5.39 -15.02 -29.82
CA PRO A 517 4.72 -16.17 -29.21
C PRO A 517 3.75 -16.88 -30.16
N SER A 518 3.81 -18.21 -30.18
CA SER A 518 2.95 -19.08 -30.99
C SER A 518 1.98 -19.87 -30.10
N GLY A 519 0.96 -20.50 -30.70
CA GLY A 519 -0.02 -21.29 -29.95
C GLY A 519 -1.01 -20.49 -29.10
N LEU A 520 -1.05 -19.16 -29.27
CA LEU A 520 -1.99 -18.28 -28.56
C LEU A 520 -3.45 -18.53 -29.00
N PRO A 521 -4.46 -18.11 -28.21
CA PRO A 521 -5.86 -18.33 -28.52
C PRO A 521 -6.33 -17.59 -29.78
N GLU A 522 -7.14 -18.27 -30.60
CA GLU A 522 -7.79 -17.71 -31.80
C GLU A 522 -9.08 -16.93 -31.50
N THR A 523 -9.55 -16.98 -30.25
CA THR A 523 -10.71 -16.23 -29.77
C THR A 523 -10.27 -15.10 -28.86
N ALA A 524 -10.93 -13.94 -28.94
CA ALA A 524 -10.74 -12.84 -27.99
C ALA A 524 -11.57 -13.10 -26.72
N HIS A 525 -11.02 -12.81 -25.54
CA HIS A 525 -11.76 -12.87 -24.29
C HIS A 525 -11.58 -11.55 -23.52
N ALA A 526 -12.69 -10.95 -23.08
CA ALA A 526 -12.67 -9.62 -22.44
C ALA A 526 -11.82 -9.58 -21.16
N GLY A 527 -11.70 -10.72 -20.48
CA GLY A 527 -10.89 -10.89 -19.27
C GLY A 527 -9.42 -11.26 -19.49
N ASP A 528 -8.94 -11.45 -20.74
CA ASP A 528 -7.56 -11.91 -20.99
C ASP A 528 -6.50 -11.04 -20.30
N LEU A 529 -6.67 -9.71 -20.38
CA LEU A 529 -5.75 -8.77 -19.74
C LEU A 529 -5.80 -8.88 -18.21
N ALA A 530 -6.99 -9.03 -17.62
CA ALA A 530 -7.13 -9.16 -16.17
C ALA A 530 -6.48 -10.44 -15.63
N MET A 531 -6.54 -11.54 -16.39
CA MET A 531 -5.94 -12.82 -15.98
C MET A 531 -4.41 -12.77 -15.89
N ILE A 532 -3.76 -11.94 -16.70
CA ILE A 532 -2.29 -11.83 -16.74
C ILE A 532 -1.74 -10.70 -15.86
N LEU A 533 -2.59 -9.89 -15.24
CA LEU A 533 -2.20 -8.82 -14.30
C LEU A 533 -2.24 -9.35 -12.88
N GLN A 534 -1.23 -9.04 -12.07
CA GLN A 534 -1.17 -9.44 -10.66
C GLN A 534 -2.42 -8.94 -9.91
N ASP A 535 -3.04 -9.85 -9.14
CA ASP A 535 -4.31 -9.64 -8.44
C ASP A 535 -5.47 -9.16 -9.34
N ALA A 536 -5.37 -9.36 -10.66
CA ALA A 536 -6.30 -8.86 -11.68
C ALA A 536 -6.59 -7.35 -11.59
N ARG A 537 -5.63 -6.58 -11.07
CA ARG A 537 -5.75 -5.13 -10.89
C ARG A 537 -5.19 -4.37 -12.08
N ARG A 538 -5.94 -3.37 -12.54
CA ARG A 538 -5.47 -2.46 -13.60
C ARG A 538 -4.20 -1.73 -13.15
N GLY A 539 -3.15 -1.78 -13.96
CA GLY A 539 -1.86 -1.15 -13.67
C GLY A 539 -0.94 -1.95 -12.76
N ALA A 540 -1.35 -3.14 -12.30
CA ALA A 540 -0.45 -4.05 -11.59
C ALA A 540 0.58 -4.67 -12.56
N PRO A 541 1.73 -5.16 -12.05
CA PRO A 541 2.68 -5.92 -12.86
C PRO A 541 2.04 -7.17 -13.48
N TYR A 542 2.62 -7.70 -14.55
CA TYR A 542 2.19 -8.98 -15.11
C TYR A 542 2.63 -10.15 -14.23
N VAL A 543 1.80 -11.18 -14.15
CA VAL A 543 2.18 -12.43 -13.49
C VAL A 543 3.23 -13.18 -14.31
N PRO A 544 4.13 -13.94 -13.66
CA PRO A 544 5.14 -14.71 -14.39
C PRO A 544 4.49 -15.76 -15.31
N LEU A 545 5.20 -16.12 -16.38
CA LEU A 545 4.78 -17.21 -17.28
C LEU A 545 4.81 -18.58 -16.59
N THR A 546 5.57 -18.71 -15.50
CA THR A 546 5.69 -19.96 -14.74
C THR A 546 5.39 -19.77 -13.28
N GLY A 547 4.82 -20.81 -12.66
CA GLY A 547 4.51 -20.79 -11.23
C GLY A 547 3.29 -19.92 -10.92
N VAL A 548 2.29 -19.90 -11.80
CA VAL A 548 1.03 -19.21 -11.49
C VAL A 548 0.30 -20.00 -10.40
N THR A 549 0.15 -19.37 -9.24
CA THR A 549 -0.49 -19.97 -8.08
C THR A 549 -2.02 -20.09 -8.27
N ALA A 550 -2.64 -21.06 -7.60
CA ALA A 550 -4.09 -21.17 -7.58
C ALA A 550 -4.78 -19.93 -6.99
N ARG A 551 -4.15 -19.28 -6.01
CA ARG A 551 -4.63 -18.03 -5.42
C ARG A 551 -4.81 -16.93 -6.47
N HIS A 552 -3.87 -16.79 -7.41
CA HIS A 552 -3.97 -15.79 -8.47
C HIS A 552 -5.14 -16.09 -9.41
N VAL A 553 -5.26 -17.36 -9.85
CA VAL A 553 -6.38 -17.82 -10.68
C VAL A 553 -7.72 -17.50 -10.02
N GLN A 554 -7.86 -17.75 -8.72
CA GLN A 554 -9.11 -17.44 -8.00
C GLN A 554 -9.34 -15.94 -7.84
N THR A 555 -8.30 -15.16 -7.60
CA THR A 555 -8.43 -13.70 -7.52
C THR A 555 -8.92 -13.12 -8.85
N ALA A 556 -8.38 -13.61 -9.98
CA ALA A 556 -8.85 -13.23 -11.30
C ALA A 556 -10.29 -13.70 -11.57
N ALA A 557 -10.65 -14.91 -11.13
CA ALA A 557 -12.00 -15.45 -11.23
C ALA A 557 -13.03 -14.58 -10.48
N ASP A 558 -12.71 -14.18 -9.25
CA ASP A 558 -13.54 -13.31 -8.41
C ASP A 558 -13.76 -11.94 -9.05
N VAL A 559 -12.69 -11.33 -9.58
CA VAL A 559 -12.76 -10.01 -10.26
C VAL A 559 -13.58 -10.09 -11.54
N LEU A 560 -13.44 -11.17 -12.30
CA LEU A 560 -14.14 -11.36 -13.58
C LEU A 560 -15.55 -11.92 -13.42
N GLY A 561 -15.90 -12.47 -12.26
CA GLY A 561 -17.16 -13.14 -12.01
C GLY A 561 -17.34 -14.43 -12.82
N ILE A 562 -16.24 -15.12 -13.19
CA ILE A 562 -16.25 -16.39 -13.92
C ILE A 562 -15.60 -17.51 -13.10
N GLY A 563 -15.71 -18.77 -13.54
CA GLY A 563 -15.18 -19.90 -12.77
C GLY A 563 -13.65 -20.00 -12.81
N GLY A 564 -13.02 -20.37 -11.70
CA GLY A 564 -11.55 -20.55 -11.61
C GLY A 564 -10.99 -21.57 -12.61
N HIS A 565 -11.76 -22.62 -12.94
CA HIS A 565 -11.39 -23.59 -13.98
C HIS A 565 -11.29 -22.95 -15.38
N GLU A 566 -12.22 -22.05 -15.71
CA GLU A 566 -12.23 -21.33 -16.99
C GLU A 566 -11.03 -20.38 -17.09
N VAL A 567 -10.74 -19.64 -16.01
CA VAL A 567 -9.54 -18.80 -15.91
C VAL A 567 -8.28 -19.65 -16.08
N ALA A 568 -8.19 -20.80 -15.40
CA ALA A 568 -7.02 -21.68 -15.47
C ALA A 568 -6.78 -22.19 -16.89
N LEU A 569 -7.82 -22.70 -17.58
CA LEU A 569 -7.71 -23.15 -18.97
C LEU A 569 -7.33 -22.00 -19.90
N ARG A 570 -7.87 -20.81 -19.66
CA ARG A 570 -7.55 -19.64 -20.47
C ARG A 570 -6.10 -19.20 -20.28
N MET A 571 -5.59 -19.20 -19.05
CA MET A 571 -4.18 -18.89 -18.76
C MET A 571 -3.21 -19.92 -19.37
N LEU A 572 -3.55 -21.21 -19.33
CA LEU A 572 -2.78 -22.26 -20.02
C LEU A 572 -2.74 -22.00 -21.54
N ALA A 573 -3.88 -21.63 -22.13
CA ALA A 573 -3.96 -21.31 -23.56
C ALA A 573 -3.18 -20.04 -23.93
N LEU A 574 -3.01 -19.10 -22.98
CA LEU A 574 -2.14 -17.93 -23.12
C LEU A 574 -0.65 -18.25 -22.93
N GLY A 575 -0.29 -19.49 -22.58
CA GLY A 575 1.10 -19.95 -22.42
C GLY A 575 1.65 -19.85 -20.99
N HIS A 576 0.80 -19.61 -19.99
CA HIS A 576 1.23 -19.69 -18.58
C HIS A 576 1.26 -21.15 -18.10
N THR A 577 2.14 -21.46 -17.16
CA THR A 577 2.14 -22.73 -16.43
C THR A 577 1.65 -22.52 -15.00
N LEU A 578 0.75 -23.41 -14.56
CA LEU A 578 0.11 -23.37 -13.25
C LEU A 578 0.85 -24.31 -12.29
N GLU A 579 0.87 -23.97 -10.99
CA GLU A 579 1.44 -24.83 -9.95
C GLU A 579 0.55 -26.03 -9.57
N PHE A 580 -0.67 -26.07 -10.12
CA PHE A 580 -1.68 -27.09 -9.88
C PHE A 580 -2.31 -27.51 -11.21
N THR A 581 -2.92 -28.70 -11.23
CA THR A 581 -3.64 -29.18 -12.41
C THR A 581 -5.11 -28.78 -12.32
N PRO A 582 -5.67 -27.97 -13.23
CA PRO A 582 -7.07 -27.58 -13.16
C PRO A 582 -8.00 -28.74 -13.49
N HIS A 583 -9.09 -28.88 -12.74
CA HIS A 583 -10.09 -29.94 -12.89
C HIS A 583 -11.49 -29.32 -13.08
N PRO A 584 -12.37 -29.87 -13.92
CA PRO A 584 -13.72 -29.31 -14.13
C PRO A 584 -14.52 -29.16 -12.81
N ASP A 585 -14.36 -30.12 -11.88
CA ASP A 585 -14.96 -30.08 -10.54
C ASP A 585 -14.55 -28.86 -9.69
N ASP A 586 -13.46 -28.15 -10.05
CA ASP A 586 -13.04 -26.93 -9.35
C ASP A 586 -14.11 -25.83 -9.42
N ALA A 587 -14.91 -25.81 -10.49
CA ALA A 587 -16.05 -24.89 -10.60
C ALA A 587 -17.16 -25.23 -9.60
N VAL A 588 -17.38 -26.52 -9.31
CA VAL A 588 -18.38 -26.99 -8.34
C VAL A 588 -17.98 -26.61 -6.92
N LEU A 589 -16.68 -26.72 -6.60
CA LEU A 589 -16.11 -26.29 -5.32
C LEU A 589 -16.34 -24.79 -5.07
N ALA A 590 -16.19 -23.97 -6.12
CA ALA A 590 -16.30 -22.51 -6.09
C ALA A 590 -17.75 -21.97 -6.12
N SER A 591 -18.71 -22.74 -6.64
CA SER A 591 -20.11 -22.34 -6.76
C SER A 591 -20.81 -22.37 -5.41
N ARG A 592 -21.63 -21.34 -5.10
CA ARG A 592 -22.43 -21.28 -3.87
C ARG A 592 -23.42 -22.41 -3.73
N ASP A 593 -24.00 -22.85 -4.83
CA ASP A 593 -25.02 -23.90 -4.87
C ASP A 593 -24.41 -25.27 -5.24
N ALA A 594 -23.07 -25.35 -5.32
CA ALA A 594 -22.33 -26.52 -5.77
C ALA A 594 -22.79 -27.05 -7.14
N ASP A 595 -23.18 -26.16 -8.05
CA ASP A 595 -23.68 -26.50 -9.40
C ASP A 595 -22.69 -26.16 -10.52
N GLY A 596 -21.51 -25.67 -10.16
CA GLY A 596 -20.48 -25.22 -11.11
C GLY A 596 -20.77 -23.86 -11.76
N ARG A 597 -21.79 -23.13 -11.31
CA ARG A 597 -22.22 -21.84 -11.87
C ARG A 597 -22.20 -20.73 -10.82
N ALA A 598 -22.19 -19.50 -11.30
CA ALA A 598 -22.35 -18.33 -10.44
C ALA A 598 -23.71 -18.36 -9.72
N PRO A 599 -23.82 -17.85 -8.48
CA PRO A 599 -22.83 -17.01 -7.79
C PRO A 599 -21.70 -17.81 -7.13
N TRP A 600 -20.47 -17.31 -7.25
CA TRP A 600 -19.28 -17.90 -6.63
C TRP A 600 -19.22 -17.57 -5.12
N VAL A 601 -18.66 -18.48 -4.32
CA VAL A 601 -18.53 -18.33 -2.87
C VAL A 601 -17.36 -17.38 -2.55
N GLY A 602 -17.68 -16.19 -2.02
CA GLY A 602 -16.69 -15.25 -1.44
C GLY A 602 -16.18 -15.72 -0.06
N ARG A 603 -15.99 -14.84 0.94
CA ARG A 603 -15.48 -15.23 2.29
C ARG A 603 -16.44 -16.07 3.16
N GLY A 604 -17.55 -16.57 2.62
CA GLY A 604 -18.66 -17.19 3.38
C GLY A 604 -18.60 -18.72 3.48
N TRP A 605 -17.43 -19.28 3.76
CA TRP A 605 -17.23 -20.72 3.79
C TRP A 605 -17.52 -21.33 5.17
N GLY A 606 -18.25 -22.44 5.20
CA GLY A 606 -18.53 -23.22 6.42
C GLY A 606 -18.62 -24.73 6.11
N PRO A 607 -18.61 -25.59 7.14
CA PRO A 607 -18.63 -27.05 6.96
C PRO A 607 -19.82 -27.55 6.14
N GLY A 608 -20.98 -26.88 6.20
CA GLY A 608 -22.14 -27.21 5.38
C GLY A 608 -21.87 -27.15 3.87
N HIS A 609 -21.04 -26.20 3.42
CA HIS A 609 -20.65 -26.10 2.01
C HIS A 609 -19.77 -27.27 1.57
N VAL A 610 -18.81 -27.67 2.41
CA VAL A 610 -17.93 -28.81 2.14
C VAL A 610 -18.73 -30.10 2.03
N LEU A 611 -19.72 -30.31 2.92
CA LEU A 611 -20.62 -31.47 2.86
C LEU A 611 -21.51 -31.45 1.61
N LEU A 612 -22.03 -30.27 1.22
CA LEU A 612 -22.80 -30.12 0.00
C LEU A 612 -21.98 -30.49 -1.23
N VAL A 613 -20.76 -29.97 -1.36
CA VAL A 613 -19.86 -30.28 -2.49
C VAL A 613 -19.46 -31.75 -2.48
N ALA A 614 -19.14 -32.32 -1.32
CA ALA A 614 -18.83 -33.74 -1.16
C ALA A 614 -19.98 -34.63 -1.68
N LYS A 615 -21.22 -34.29 -1.30
CA LYS A 615 -22.43 -34.96 -1.78
C LYS A 615 -22.59 -34.85 -3.30
N VAL A 616 -22.47 -33.64 -3.86
CA VAL A 616 -22.68 -33.42 -5.30
C VAL A 616 -21.62 -34.13 -6.14
N LEU A 617 -20.36 -34.09 -5.72
CA LEU A 617 -19.25 -34.71 -6.44
C LEU A 617 -19.10 -36.21 -6.16
N GLY A 618 -19.84 -36.77 -5.20
CA GLY A 618 -19.67 -38.15 -4.75
C GLY A 618 -18.29 -38.41 -4.13
N ARG A 619 -17.69 -37.39 -3.51
CA ARG A 619 -16.36 -37.43 -2.88
C ARG A 619 -16.49 -37.35 -1.37
N THR A 620 -15.42 -37.70 -0.65
CA THR A 620 -15.37 -37.51 0.80
C THR A 620 -15.15 -36.03 1.15
N PRO A 621 -15.64 -35.54 2.30
CA PRO A 621 -15.36 -34.19 2.79
C PRO A 621 -13.86 -33.88 2.88
N ARG A 622 -13.04 -34.90 3.17
CA ARG A 622 -11.58 -34.79 3.21
C ARG A 622 -10.98 -34.54 1.83
N GLU A 623 -11.40 -35.27 0.80
CA GLU A 623 -10.93 -35.03 -0.58
C GLU A 623 -11.35 -33.65 -1.10
N VAL A 624 -12.56 -33.19 -0.75
CA VAL A 624 -13.03 -31.83 -1.06
C VAL A 624 -12.16 -30.80 -0.34
N HIS A 625 -11.84 -31.02 0.93
CA HIS A 625 -10.97 -30.14 1.71
C HIS A 625 -9.54 -30.08 1.16
N ASP A 626 -8.94 -31.23 0.85
CA ASP A 626 -7.60 -31.33 0.27
C ASP A 626 -7.53 -30.60 -1.07
N ARG A 627 -8.55 -30.75 -1.91
CA ARG A 627 -8.64 -30.02 -3.18
C ARG A 627 -8.80 -28.51 -2.98
N CYS A 628 -9.62 -28.07 -2.01
CA CYS A 628 -9.74 -26.66 -1.65
C CYS A 628 -8.41 -26.06 -1.16
N ARG A 629 -7.62 -26.83 -0.42
CA ARG A 629 -6.29 -26.44 0.05
C ARG A 629 -5.31 -26.26 -1.12
N GLU A 630 -5.29 -27.21 -2.06
CA GLU A 630 -4.49 -27.11 -3.29
C GLU A 630 -4.88 -25.88 -4.12
N LEU A 631 -6.18 -25.56 -4.20
CA LEU A 631 -6.70 -24.40 -4.92
C LEU A 631 -6.52 -23.06 -4.18
N GLY A 632 -5.86 -23.05 -3.01
CA GLY A 632 -5.54 -21.83 -2.28
C GLY A 632 -6.72 -21.19 -1.55
N TYR A 633 -7.82 -21.92 -1.31
CA TYR A 633 -8.92 -21.48 -0.47
C TYR A 633 -8.53 -21.56 1.02
N TRP A 634 -7.55 -20.75 1.45
CA TRP A 634 -6.98 -20.79 2.81
C TRP A 634 -7.99 -20.55 3.94
N ALA A 635 -9.10 -19.84 3.68
CA ALA A 635 -10.21 -19.72 4.63
C ALA A 635 -10.88 -21.07 4.98
N LEU A 636 -10.72 -22.08 4.11
CA LEU A 636 -11.18 -23.46 4.32
C LEU A 636 -10.15 -24.36 5.00
N VAL A 637 -8.89 -23.92 5.19
CA VAL A 637 -7.76 -24.80 5.60
C VAL A 637 -7.52 -24.78 7.12
N ARG A 638 -8.22 -23.92 7.88
CA ARG A 638 -8.09 -23.85 9.34
C ARG A 638 -8.69 -25.06 10.10
N TRP A 639 -9.23 -26.06 9.40
CA TRP A 639 -10.26 -26.99 9.92
C TRP A 639 -9.95 -28.48 9.73
N GLU A 640 -8.68 -28.86 9.55
CA GLU A 640 -8.27 -30.25 9.30
C GLU A 640 -8.64 -31.23 10.44
N HIS A 641 -8.83 -30.74 11.67
CA HIS A 641 -9.05 -31.58 12.86
C HIS A 641 -10.53 -31.89 13.17
N GLU A 642 -11.51 -31.32 12.44
CA GLU A 642 -12.92 -31.31 12.87
C GLU A 642 -13.95 -31.64 11.77
N LEU A 643 -13.52 -32.08 10.58
CA LEU A 643 -14.43 -32.60 9.55
C LEU A 643 -14.89 -34.02 9.91
N PRO A 644 -16.18 -34.36 9.77
CA PRO A 644 -16.66 -35.71 10.06
C PRO A 644 -15.98 -36.75 9.14
N ASP A 645 -15.64 -37.91 9.72
CA ASP A 645 -14.98 -39.03 9.02
C ASP A 645 -15.75 -39.45 7.74
N PRO A 646 -15.07 -40.07 6.76
CA PRO A 646 -15.71 -40.65 5.59
C PRO A 646 -16.78 -41.68 6.00
N GLY A 647 -18.06 -41.33 5.88
CA GLY A 647 -19.21 -42.13 6.31
C GLY A 647 -19.86 -41.69 7.64
N GLY A 648 -19.35 -40.64 8.29
CA GLY A 648 -19.85 -40.11 9.55
C GLY A 648 -20.92 -39.01 9.44
N TYR A 649 -21.10 -38.40 8.26
CA TYR A 649 -22.11 -37.36 8.03
C TYR A 649 -23.37 -37.92 7.33
N GLU A 650 -24.52 -37.37 7.67
CA GLU A 650 -25.83 -37.71 7.13
C GLU A 650 -26.28 -36.60 6.17
N ASP A 651 -27.17 -36.93 5.23
CA ASP A 651 -27.73 -35.94 4.29
C ASP A 651 -28.41 -34.77 5.03
N ASP A 652 -29.00 -35.05 6.19
CA ASP A 652 -29.62 -34.06 7.04
C ASP A 652 -28.62 -33.07 7.63
N ASP A 653 -27.32 -33.41 7.75
CA ASP A 653 -26.31 -32.51 8.32
C ASP A 653 -26.11 -31.24 7.47
N ILE A 654 -26.34 -31.33 6.15
CA ILE A 654 -26.33 -30.17 5.26
C ILE A 654 -27.48 -29.22 5.61
N LEU A 655 -28.66 -29.77 5.95
CA LEU A 655 -29.79 -28.98 6.44
C LEU A 655 -29.48 -28.37 7.81
N LEU A 656 -28.91 -29.15 8.73
CA LEU A 656 -28.57 -28.69 10.08
C LEU A 656 -27.54 -27.55 10.09
N LEU A 657 -26.63 -27.51 9.11
CA LEU A 657 -25.61 -26.46 9.02
C LEU A 657 -26.04 -25.25 8.19
N SER A 658 -27.19 -25.29 7.53
CA SER A 658 -27.79 -24.12 6.88
C SER A 658 -28.45 -23.23 7.94
N ALA A 659 -28.12 -21.95 7.99
CA ALA A 659 -28.72 -21.02 8.97
C ALA A 659 -30.27 -20.95 8.87
N ASN A 660 -30.80 -21.26 7.69
CA ASN A 660 -32.24 -21.28 7.40
C ASN A 660 -32.87 -22.68 7.44
N ALA A 661 -32.07 -23.73 7.71
CA ALA A 661 -32.50 -25.13 7.65
C ALA A 661 -33.06 -25.56 6.27
N ASP A 662 -32.53 -24.97 5.18
CA ASP A 662 -32.96 -25.21 3.79
C ASP A 662 -31.92 -25.96 2.94
N GLY A 663 -30.76 -26.27 3.53
CA GLY A 663 -29.67 -26.98 2.87
C GLY A 663 -28.89 -26.10 1.89
N ARG A 664 -29.07 -24.78 1.97
CA ARG A 664 -28.35 -23.77 1.19
C ARG A 664 -27.69 -22.75 2.12
N GLY A 665 -26.76 -21.99 1.58
CA GLY A 665 -26.16 -20.86 2.29
C GLY A 665 -27.21 -19.78 2.65
N PRO A 666 -26.97 -18.96 3.69
CA PRO A 666 -25.75 -18.87 4.48
C PRO A 666 -25.59 -20.02 5.48
N TRP A 667 -24.34 -20.46 5.66
CA TRP A 667 -23.98 -21.56 6.54
C TRP A 667 -23.69 -21.06 7.96
N LEU A 668 -23.98 -21.87 8.98
CA LEU A 668 -23.63 -21.55 10.36
C LEU A 668 -22.10 -21.49 10.54
N THR A 669 -21.61 -20.35 11.01
CA THR A 669 -20.20 -20.17 11.36
C THR A 669 -19.88 -20.87 12.69
N TRP A 670 -18.60 -21.18 12.94
CA TRP A 670 -18.16 -21.87 14.16
C TRP A 670 -18.34 -21.04 15.44
N GLU A 671 -18.21 -19.72 15.32
CA GLU A 671 -18.39 -18.77 16.44
C GLU A 671 -19.86 -18.56 16.80
N GLN A 672 -20.78 -18.94 15.92
CA GLN A 672 -22.22 -18.82 16.17
C GLN A 672 -22.74 -20.08 16.84
N SER A 673 -23.00 -20.01 18.14
CA SER A 673 -23.84 -21.00 18.81
C SER A 673 -25.22 -21.01 18.13
N PRO A 674 -25.69 -22.16 17.62
CA PRO A 674 -27.01 -22.26 17.04
C PRO A 674 -28.06 -21.83 18.06
N SER A 675 -29.01 -21.00 17.64
CA SER A 675 -30.09 -20.63 18.53
C SER A 675 -31.07 -21.78 18.72
N LEU A 676 -31.84 -21.75 19.81
CA LEU A 676 -32.90 -22.73 20.02
C LEU A 676 -33.94 -22.69 18.89
N ALA A 677 -34.25 -21.51 18.33
CA ALA A 677 -35.13 -21.40 17.16
C ALA A 677 -34.55 -22.11 15.93
N HIS A 678 -33.23 -22.04 15.71
CA HIS A 678 -32.58 -22.80 14.64
C HIS A 678 -32.68 -24.32 14.86
N VAL A 679 -32.45 -24.81 16.09
CA VAL A 679 -32.63 -26.24 16.44
C VAL A 679 -34.07 -26.69 16.15
N LEU A 680 -35.07 -25.89 16.52
CA LEU A 680 -36.47 -26.21 16.30
C LEU A 680 -36.85 -26.17 14.80
N ARG A 681 -36.30 -25.25 14.01
CA ARG A 681 -36.45 -25.23 12.54
C ARG A 681 -35.87 -26.51 11.92
N CYS A 682 -34.68 -26.91 12.36
CA CYS A 682 -34.04 -28.14 11.93
C CYS A 682 -34.83 -29.40 12.34
N ALA A 683 -35.35 -29.45 13.56
CA ALA A 683 -36.22 -30.54 14.04
C ALA A 683 -37.48 -30.67 13.18
N ARG A 684 -38.09 -29.54 12.80
CA ARG A 684 -39.23 -29.51 11.88
C ARG A 684 -38.85 -29.98 10.47
N ALA A 685 -37.71 -29.55 9.94
CA ALA A 685 -37.26 -29.87 8.59
C ALA A 685 -36.85 -31.34 8.42
N THR A 686 -36.19 -31.90 9.43
CA THR A 686 -35.67 -33.29 9.43
C THR A 686 -36.64 -34.31 10.01
N GLY A 687 -37.69 -33.86 10.71
CA GLY A 687 -38.63 -34.73 11.44
C GLY A 687 -38.07 -35.33 12.74
N ARG A 688 -36.87 -34.92 13.16
CA ARG A 688 -36.20 -35.36 14.40
C ARG A 688 -36.72 -34.59 15.61
N SER A 689 -36.51 -35.13 16.81
CA SER A 689 -36.74 -34.37 18.04
C SER A 689 -35.69 -33.25 18.21
N PRO A 690 -36.03 -32.14 18.90
CA PRO A 690 -35.08 -31.07 19.18
C PRO A 690 -33.81 -31.55 19.91
N GLN A 691 -33.94 -32.56 20.76
CA GLN A 691 -32.82 -33.16 21.47
C GLN A 691 -31.87 -33.90 20.50
N GLU A 692 -32.41 -34.74 19.61
CA GLU A 692 -31.60 -35.44 18.59
C GLU A 692 -30.89 -34.47 17.64
N VAL A 693 -31.54 -33.36 17.30
CA VAL A 693 -30.92 -32.29 16.51
C VAL A 693 -29.78 -31.62 17.28
N GLY A 694 -29.98 -31.32 18.58
CA GLY A 694 -28.93 -30.78 19.44
C GLY A 694 -27.74 -31.71 19.59
N GLU A 695 -27.98 -33.02 19.77
CA GLU A 695 -26.95 -34.05 19.83
C GLU A 695 -26.21 -34.24 18.49
N ARG A 696 -26.93 -34.13 17.36
CA ARG A 696 -26.32 -34.18 16.03
C ARG A 696 -25.47 -32.95 15.74
N LEU A 697 -25.97 -31.76 16.06
CA LEU A 697 -25.19 -30.51 15.99
C LEU A 697 -23.95 -30.58 16.88
N ALA A 698 -24.05 -31.14 18.09
CA ALA A 698 -22.90 -31.32 18.97
C ALA A 698 -21.83 -32.24 18.36
N ARG A 699 -22.24 -33.31 17.65
CA ARG A 699 -21.32 -34.17 16.89
C ARG A 699 -20.66 -33.46 15.70
N LEU A 700 -21.31 -32.44 15.14
CA LEU A 700 -20.76 -31.55 14.11
C LEU A 700 -19.98 -30.35 14.71
N GLY A 701 -19.64 -30.40 16.00
CA GLY A 701 -18.89 -29.33 16.68
C GLY A 701 -19.71 -28.08 16.97
N ARG A 702 -21.04 -28.19 17.08
CA ARG A 702 -21.96 -27.09 17.42
C ARG A 702 -22.65 -27.37 18.75
N HIS A 703 -22.21 -26.69 19.80
CA HIS A 703 -22.81 -26.87 21.13
C HIS A 703 -24.10 -26.05 21.28
N VAL A 704 -25.21 -26.73 21.56
CA VAL A 704 -26.47 -26.10 21.94
C VAL A 704 -27.12 -26.93 23.06
N GLY A 705 -27.40 -26.29 24.19
CA GLY A 705 -28.10 -26.93 25.30
C GLY A 705 -29.59 -27.00 25.01
N VAL A 706 -30.12 -28.19 24.74
CA VAL A 706 -31.55 -28.41 24.50
C VAL A 706 -32.12 -29.17 25.69
N SER A 707 -33.13 -28.58 26.35
CA SER A 707 -33.86 -29.26 27.42
C SER A 707 -34.72 -30.39 26.82
N PRO A 708 -34.82 -31.57 27.46
CA PRO A 708 -35.61 -32.71 26.98
C PRO A 708 -37.13 -32.41 26.91
N HIS A 709 -37.57 -31.29 27.48
CA HIS A 709 -38.96 -30.86 27.49
C HIS A 709 -39.29 -29.87 26.36
N VAL A 710 -38.30 -29.45 25.56
CA VAL A 710 -38.52 -28.59 24.39
C VAL A 710 -39.11 -29.42 23.26
N GLU A 711 -40.18 -28.91 22.66
CA GLU A 711 -40.89 -29.58 21.57
C GLU A 711 -40.81 -28.76 20.29
N THR A 712 -40.88 -29.41 19.12
CA THR A 712 -40.92 -28.73 17.82
C THR A 712 -42.06 -27.72 17.71
N ALA A 713 -43.15 -27.94 18.45
CA ALA A 713 -44.26 -27.01 18.55
C ALA A 713 -43.87 -25.66 19.20
N ASP A 714 -42.77 -25.56 19.96
CA ASP A 714 -42.32 -24.30 20.56
C ASP A 714 -41.61 -23.36 19.57
N LEU A 715 -41.48 -23.72 18.29
CA LEU A 715 -40.79 -22.92 17.29
C LEU A 715 -41.31 -21.48 17.23
N ASP A 716 -42.64 -21.32 17.15
CA ASP A 716 -43.27 -19.99 17.07
C ASP A 716 -42.99 -19.15 18.34
N LEU A 717 -42.84 -19.79 19.50
CA LEU A 717 -42.46 -19.13 20.75
C LEU A 717 -40.98 -18.69 20.69
N ALA A 718 -40.09 -19.58 20.25
CA ALA A 718 -38.66 -19.30 20.14
C ALA A 718 -38.36 -18.15 19.15
N GLU A 719 -39.03 -18.14 17.99
CA GLU A 719 -38.89 -17.06 16.99
C GLU A 719 -39.44 -15.72 17.50
N ALA A 720 -40.59 -15.74 18.20
CA ALA A 720 -41.17 -14.55 18.81
C ALA A 720 -40.25 -13.94 19.89
N LEU A 721 -39.51 -14.77 20.62
CA LEU A 721 -38.55 -14.37 21.65
C LEU A 721 -37.24 -13.81 21.08
N GLU A 722 -36.74 -14.35 19.96
CA GLU A 722 -35.55 -13.80 19.30
C GLU A 722 -35.73 -12.33 18.87
N HIS A 723 -36.94 -11.99 18.43
CA HIS A 723 -37.32 -10.62 18.04
C HIS A 723 -37.44 -9.63 19.21
N LEU A 724 -37.38 -10.10 20.47
CA LEU A 724 -37.57 -9.29 21.67
C LEU A 724 -36.26 -9.03 22.45
N ARG A 725 -35.12 -9.55 21.98
CA ARG A 725 -33.80 -9.37 22.60
C ARG A 725 -33.47 -7.87 22.81
N GLY A 726 -33.39 -7.45 24.08
CA GLY A 726 -32.98 -6.09 24.49
C GLY A 726 -34.01 -5.29 25.31
N ARG A 727 -35.22 -5.81 25.55
CA ARG A 727 -36.24 -5.16 26.41
C ARG A 727 -36.36 -5.87 27.77
N HIS A 728 -36.71 -5.11 28.81
CA HIS A 728 -36.77 -5.60 30.20
C HIS A 728 -37.66 -6.84 30.34
N ARG A 729 -37.09 -7.88 30.95
CA ARG A 729 -37.72 -9.19 31.23
C ARG A 729 -38.83 -9.03 32.26
N GLY A 730 -40.07 -9.11 31.84
CA GLY A 730 -41.24 -8.97 32.71
C GLY A 730 -42.56 -9.33 32.01
N THR A 731 -43.68 -9.19 32.72
CA THR A 731 -45.04 -9.59 32.28
C THR A 731 -45.43 -9.06 30.89
N GLY A 732 -44.93 -7.90 30.47
CA GLY A 732 -45.20 -7.33 29.14
C GLY A 732 -44.62 -8.14 27.97
N GLU A 733 -43.50 -8.83 28.16
CA GLU A 733 -42.87 -9.68 27.14
C GLU A 733 -43.68 -10.96 26.92
N LEU A 734 -44.12 -11.59 28.01
CA LEU A 734 -44.98 -12.77 28.01
C LEU A 734 -46.30 -12.51 27.27
N LEU A 735 -46.93 -11.34 27.51
CA LEU A 735 -48.15 -10.94 26.80
C LEU A 735 -47.89 -10.64 25.32
N ALA A 736 -46.73 -10.07 24.97
CA ALA A 736 -46.35 -9.82 23.57
C ALA A 736 -46.12 -11.13 22.81
N VAL A 737 -45.48 -12.12 23.45
CA VAL A 737 -45.28 -13.47 22.89
C VAL A 737 -46.61 -14.21 22.75
N ALA A 738 -47.49 -14.14 23.76
CA ALA A 738 -48.84 -14.73 23.69
C ALA A 738 -49.67 -14.13 22.54
N SER A 739 -49.64 -12.81 22.38
CA SER A 739 -50.32 -12.10 21.28
C SER A 739 -49.79 -12.52 19.90
N ARG A 740 -48.47 -12.61 19.73
CA ARG A 740 -47.86 -12.98 18.44
C ARG A 740 -48.07 -14.45 18.07
N THR A 741 -48.06 -15.35 19.05
CA THR A 741 -48.22 -16.79 18.81
C THR A 741 -49.67 -17.26 18.87
N GLY A 742 -50.62 -16.38 19.24
CA GLY A 742 -52.02 -16.72 19.42
C GLY A 742 -52.32 -17.66 20.60
N ARG A 743 -51.32 -17.91 21.46
CA ARG A 743 -51.42 -18.76 22.65
C ARG A 743 -51.98 -17.99 23.83
N SER A 744 -52.55 -18.69 24.81
CA SER A 744 -52.93 -18.04 26.07
C SER A 744 -51.70 -17.62 26.87
N PRO A 745 -51.75 -16.53 27.65
CA PRO A 745 -50.67 -16.16 28.56
C PRO A 745 -50.26 -17.29 29.51
N ALA A 746 -51.20 -18.11 29.97
CA ALA A 746 -50.92 -19.29 30.80
C ALA A 746 -50.14 -20.38 30.03
N GLU A 747 -50.50 -20.67 28.79
CA GLU A 747 -49.76 -21.61 27.92
C GLU A 747 -48.33 -21.12 27.66
N VAL A 748 -48.14 -19.82 27.43
CA VAL A 748 -46.81 -19.22 27.28
C VAL A 748 -46.02 -19.29 28.58
N ALA A 749 -46.62 -18.91 29.71
CA ALA A 749 -46.01 -18.98 31.04
C ALA A 749 -45.53 -20.39 31.40
N ALA A 750 -46.29 -21.42 31.03
CA ALA A 750 -45.94 -22.81 31.28
C ALA A 750 -44.77 -23.32 30.40
N ARG A 751 -44.61 -22.81 29.18
CA ARG A 751 -43.56 -23.27 28.24
C ARG A 751 -42.24 -22.51 28.37
N LEU A 752 -42.26 -21.23 28.74
CA LEU A 752 -41.06 -20.38 28.85
C LEU A 752 -39.93 -20.95 29.77
N PRO A 753 -40.23 -21.60 30.91
CA PRO A 753 -39.20 -22.22 31.75
C PRO A 753 -38.40 -23.32 31.03
N PHE A 754 -39.06 -24.09 30.15
CA PHE A 754 -38.40 -25.13 29.36
C PHE A 754 -37.49 -24.55 28.25
N LEU A 755 -37.74 -23.30 27.84
CA LEU A 755 -36.91 -22.53 26.91
C LEU A 755 -35.79 -21.74 27.63
N GLY A 756 -35.61 -21.95 28.94
CA GLY A 756 -34.55 -21.33 29.75
C GLY A 756 -34.85 -19.90 30.20
N LEU A 757 -36.12 -19.46 30.16
CA LEU A 757 -36.54 -18.13 30.57
C LEU A 757 -37.28 -18.15 31.91
N PRO A 758 -36.85 -17.33 32.90
CA PRO A 758 -37.56 -17.22 34.16
C PRO A 758 -38.90 -16.51 33.96
N VAL A 759 -39.97 -17.06 34.54
CA VAL A 759 -41.31 -16.49 34.51
C VAL A 759 -41.65 -15.96 35.90
N PRO A 760 -42.16 -14.72 36.03
CA PRO A 760 -42.65 -14.19 37.30
C PRO A 760 -43.75 -15.08 37.90
N GLU A 761 -43.73 -15.29 39.22
CA GLU A 761 -44.81 -16.00 39.92
C GLU A 761 -46.08 -15.12 39.97
N LEU A 762 -46.94 -15.26 38.95
CA LEU A 762 -48.22 -14.58 38.81
C LEU A 762 -49.28 -15.56 38.28
N GLU A 763 -50.55 -15.32 38.61
CA GLU A 763 -51.66 -16.02 37.96
C GLU A 763 -51.88 -15.45 36.55
N TYR A 764 -51.59 -16.26 35.53
CA TYR A 764 -51.77 -15.90 34.13
C TYR A 764 -53.12 -16.42 33.61
N PRO A 765 -53.85 -15.65 32.79
CA PRO A 765 -55.14 -16.08 32.27
C PRO A 765 -54.99 -17.15 31.18
N ASP A 766 -55.89 -18.14 31.21
CA ASP A 766 -56.04 -19.18 30.16
C ASP A 766 -56.74 -18.66 28.88
N ARG A 767 -57.24 -17.43 28.90
CA ARG A 767 -57.93 -16.85 27.75
C ARG A 767 -56.93 -16.42 26.68
N ARG A 768 -57.13 -16.93 25.46
CA ARG A 768 -56.36 -16.48 24.28
C ARG A 768 -56.58 -14.98 24.06
N PRO A 769 -55.55 -14.22 23.67
CA PRO A 769 -55.69 -12.82 23.29
C PRO A 769 -56.75 -12.72 22.18
N GLY A 770 -57.77 -11.87 22.36
CA GLY A 770 -58.77 -11.64 21.32
C GLY A 770 -58.09 -11.05 20.07
N GLU A 771 -58.52 -11.47 18.88
CA GLU A 771 -58.04 -10.92 17.61
C GLU A 771 -58.09 -9.38 17.65
N ALA A 772 -56.93 -8.73 17.66
CA ALA A 772 -56.86 -7.29 17.56
C ALA A 772 -57.36 -6.89 16.16
N ARG A 773 -58.60 -6.40 16.08
CA ARG A 773 -59.07 -5.66 14.91
C ARG A 773 -58.15 -4.45 14.73
N VAL A 774 -57.24 -4.54 13.78
CA VAL A 774 -56.36 -3.44 13.37
C VAL A 774 -57.23 -2.35 12.75
N SER A 775 -57.58 -1.32 13.53
CA SER A 775 -58.05 -0.06 12.97
C SER A 775 -56.84 0.68 12.40
N ARG A 776 -56.70 0.66 11.07
CA ARG A 776 -55.79 1.55 10.34
C ARG A 776 -56.30 2.98 10.45
N THR A 777 -55.69 3.79 11.32
CA THR A 777 -55.66 5.26 11.23
C THR A 777 -54.42 5.77 11.96
N GLY A 778 -53.54 6.47 11.24
CA GLY A 778 -52.32 7.10 11.74
C GLY A 778 -51.16 6.91 10.78
#